data_AF-A0A7V2V947-F1
#
_entry.id   AF-A0A7V2V947-F1
#
_cell.length_a   1.000
_cell.length_b   1.000
_cell.length_c   1.000
_cell.angle_alpha   90.00
_cell.angle_beta   90.00
_cell.angle_gamma   90.00
#
_symmetry.space_group_name_H-M   'P 1'
#
loop_
_entity.id
_entity.type
_entity.pdbx_description
1 polymer ?
#
loop_
_entity_poly.entity_id
_entity_poly.type
_entity_poly.pdbx_seq_one_letter_code
_entity_poly.pdbx_strand_id
1 'polypeptide(L)'
;KASSHRHVACTKCHYEPGFFNHLKGKWVDGQVSLAYFLSGKRPSSPHAQISDASCLQKGCHKIEDLKGSVIYKNVTFSHEEHLGEVRRGIKLRCTSCHGQMVQGLHLTVHETNCIICHYYKAGPKGEEDCVSCAIGGCTTCHIEPKGDIKVKGWNFNHRKYIQRGVACEKCHMSVVQGDGHVPEGKCLECHNEPEILVTKYSSSSLHRNHVTDHKIECSTCHTPLRHEIGEIPTIAHFPSNCDKCHSKDVHGGPRDMYRGRGGIGVPDSPSLMFAANVDCIACHRRREASQAALHTTRYEERAIGEACVDCHGEGFDETLRHWKRFLSKLEQETSQRIYRAESAVFEYEKARGRTSDLRKALSLLNEARHNYSFVLLGKGVHNVEYAVKLLNVASNKTEGALAAINKNYRPREFRTQMDCTSLCHVGIEKRSVPFNEITFSHASHVRGDGRKCSECHSSRENHGKTFLKNCAGCHHGEENKAVHCEGCHLEVKKLFDGQGGIGVKEKPSEKAGTVGCLDCHPGVSSKKKDSFDSLVKRCVECHDPSYGEMALKWRTSFGESLKKVGEKLERVRGEIERIDRLGGHTFVYRKLFGEAEFNYNLARKGNGIHNLEYSQELLGFASRRLDEALKQLSKKKEEPRPTGRLLKK
;
A
#
# COMPACT_ATOMS: atom_id res chain seq x y z
N LYS A 1 29.47 7.63 -19.73
CA LYS A 1 30.08 7.17 -18.46
C LYS A 1 31.29 6.32 -18.80
N ALA A 2 32.42 6.45 -18.10
CA ALA A 2 33.59 5.58 -18.31
C ALA A 2 33.46 4.31 -17.45
N SER A 3 34.01 3.17 -17.90
CA SER A 3 34.02 1.92 -17.14
C SER A 3 34.76 2.08 -15.81
N SER A 4 34.27 1.42 -14.75
CA SER A 4 34.96 1.32 -13.46
C SER A 4 36.30 0.58 -13.56
N HIS A 5 36.48 -0.23 -14.61
CA HIS A 5 37.70 -1.00 -14.86
C HIS A 5 38.67 -0.32 -15.84
N ARG A 6 38.48 0.97 -16.16
CA ARG A 6 39.31 1.70 -17.14
C ARG A 6 40.82 1.74 -16.85
N HIS A 7 41.22 1.46 -15.61
CA HIS A 7 42.62 1.43 -15.17
C HIS A 7 43.17 0.01 -14.98
N VAL A 8 42.38 -1.02 -15.31
CA VAL A 8 42.79 -2.42 -15.23
C VAL A 8 43.28 -2.87 -16.59
N ALA A 9 44.51 -3.38 -16.65
CA ALA A 9 45.05 -3.95 -17.88
C ALA A 9 44.21 -5.17 -18.31
N CYS A 10 43.84 -5.23 -19.59
CA CYS A 10 42.94 -6.27 -20.13
C CYS A 10 43.43 -7.70 -19.80
N THR A 11 44.75 -7.91 -19.84
CA THR A 11 45.38 -9.21 -19.54
C THR A 11 45.18 -9.67 -18.10
N LYS A 12 44.91 -8.77 -17.15
CA LYS A 12 44.61 -9.18 -15.75
C LYS A 12 43.26 -9.89 -15.64
N CYS A 13 42.33 -9.63 -16.55
CA CYS A 13 41.00 -10.23 -16.56
C CYS A 13 40.88 -11.34 -17.62
N HIS A 14 41.52 -11.18 -18.77
CA HIS A 14 41.42 -12.11 -19.89
C HIS A 14 42.38 -13.31 -19.79
N TYR A 15 43.42 -13.23 -18.96
CA TYR A 15 44.23 -14.39 -18.63
C TYR A 15 43.87 -14.90 -17.25
N GLU A 16 43.61 -16.20 -17.16
CA GLU A 16 43.37 -16.84 -15.88
C GLU A 16 44.60 -16.65 -14.96
N PRO A 17 44.39 -16.32 -13.67
CA PRO A 17 45.49 -16.10 -12.74
C PRO A 17 46.44 -17.30 -12.65
N GLY A 18 47.73 -17.00 -12.43
CA GLY A 18 48.80 -17.99 -12.28
C GLY A 18 49.87 -17.86 -13.37
N PHE A 19 51.12 -18.17 -13.03
CA PHE A 19 52.27 -18.01 -13.93
C PHE A 19 52.12 -18.85 -15.21
N PHE A 20 51.76 -20.12 -15.08
CA PHE A 20 51.55 -21.02 -16.23
C PHE A 20 50.36 -20.60 -17.10
N ASN A 21 49.26 -20.12 -16.50
CA ASN A 21 48.09 -19.65 -17.22
C ASN A 21 48.36 -18.36 -18.00
N HIS A 22 49.20 -17.47 -17.46
CA HIS A 22 49.65 -16.27 -18.16
C HIS A 22 50.51 -16.61 -19.40
N LEU A 23 51.42 -17.58 -19.28
CA LEU A 23 52.22 -18.07 -20.41
C LEU A 23 51.34 -18.73 -21.48
N LYS A 24 50.35 -19.52 -21.06
CA LYS A 24 49.35 -20.12 -21.95
C LYS A 24 48.53 -19.06 -22.68
N GLY A 25 48.09 -18.00 -21.99
CA GLY A 25 47.39 -16.87 -22.61
C GLY A 25 48.21 -16.18 -23.69
N LYS A 26 49.49 -15.88 -23.40
CA LYS A 26 50.41 -15.30 -24.39
C LYS A 26 50.66 -16.21 -25.59
N TRP A 27 50.74 -17.52 -25.36
CA TRP A 27 50.91 -18.50 -26.43
C TRP A 27 49.70 -18.50 -27.38
N VAL A 28 48.49 -18.51 -26.84
CA VAL A 28 47.24 -18.43 -27.62
C VAL A 28 47.15 -17.12 -28.40
N ASP A 29 47.45 -15.98 -27.76
CA ASP A 29 47.45 -14.68 -28.44
C ASP A 29 48.48 -14.62 -29.57
N GLY A 30 49.64 -15.25 -29.39
CA GLY A 30 50.65 -15.41 -30.44
C GLY A 30 50.14 -16.20 -31.63
N GLN A 31 49.44 -17.33 -31.39
CA GLN A 31 48.83 -18.14 -32.44
C GLN A 31 47.73 -17.39 -33.20
N VAL A 32 46.86 -16.68 -32.49
CA VAL A 32 45.78 -15.87 -33.10
C VAL A 32 46.36 -14.74 -33.94
N SER A 33 47.41 -14.07 -33.45
CA SER A 33 48.10 -13.01 -34.18
C SER A 33 48.78 -13.53 -35.45
N LEU A 34 49.39 -14.72 -35.37
CA LEU A 34 49.99 -15.39 -36.52
C LEU A 34 48.93 -15.82 -37.55
N ALA A 35 47.80 -16.37 -37.11
CA ALA A 35 46.68 -16.73 -37.98
C ALA A 35 46.08 -15.50 -38.67
N TYR A 36 45.95 -14.37 -37.97
CA TYR A 36 45.54 -13.09 -38.55
C TYR A 36 46.54 -12.59 -39.60
N PHE A 37 47.83 -12.63 -39.26
CA PHE A 37 48.91 -12.21 -40.16
C PHE A 37 48.94 -13.03 -41.46
N LEU A 38 48.72 -14.35 -41.36
CA LEU A 38 48.74 -15.26 -42.52
C LEU A 38 47.47 -15.21 -43.37
N SER A 39 46.29 -15.07 -42.75
CA SER A 39 45.01 -15.14 -43.46
C SER A 39 44.48 -13.79 -43.94
N GLY A 40 44.99 -12.68 -43.42
CA GLY A 40 44.50 -11.32 -43.71
C GLY A 40 43.07 -11.03 -43.22
N LYS A 41 42.38 -12.04 -42.67
CA LYS A 41 41.01 -11.94 -42.15
C LYS A 41 41.06 -11.95 -40.64
N ARG A 42 40.40 -10.97 -40.00
CA ARG A 42 40.19 -11.04 -38.55
C ARG A 42 39.39 -12.30 -38.22
N PRO A 43 39.80 -13.10 -37.23
CA PRO A 43 38.95 -14.18 -36.72
C PRO A 43 37.57 -13.62 -36.36
N SER A 44 36.50 -14.37 -36.64
CA SER A 44 35.14 -14.03 -36.25
C SER A 44 35.09 -13.83 -34.73
N SER A 45 34.74 -12.62 -34.29
CA SER A 45 34.61 -12.14 -32.91
C SER A 45 35.04 -13.13 -31.81
N PRO A 46 36.30 -13.09 -31.35
CA PRO A 46 36.75 -13.98 -30.29
C PRO A 46 35.92 -13.75 -29.02
N HIS A 47 35.15 -14.76 -28.62
CA HIS A 47 34.46 -14.76 -27.34
C HIS A 47 35.46 -15.06 -26.24
N ALA A 48 35.82 -14.03 -25.46
CA ALA A 48 36.69 -14.21 -24.31
C ALA A 48 35.92 -14.86 -23.15
N GLN A 49 36.44 -15.99 -22.67
CA GLN A 49 35.96 -16.64 -21.46
C GLN A 49 36.79 -16.14 -20.27
N ILE A 50 36.17 -15.32 -19.41
CA ILE A 50 36.79 -14.81 -18.20
C ILE A 50 36.42 -15.76 -17.05
N SER A 51 37.40 -16.21 -16.28
CA SER A 51 37.16 -17.06 -15.10
C SER A 51 36.80 -16.21 -13.88
N ASP A 52 35.95 -16.75 -12.99
CA ASP A 52 35.61 -16.07 -11.72
C ASP A 52 36.87 -15.86 -10.85
N ALA A 53 37.86 -16.74 -10.97
CA ALA A 53 39.16 -16.60 -10.31
C ALA A 53 39.87 -15.29 -10.72
N SER A 54 39.66 -14.80 -11.94
CA SER A 54 40.20 -13.54 -12.43
C SER A 54 39.57 -12.33 -11.73
N CYS A 55 38.27 -12.42 -11.39
CA CYS A 55 37.56 -11.41 -10.61
C CYS A 55 37.98 -11.42 -9.13
N LEU A 56 38.20 -12.62 -8.59
CA LEU A 56 38.55 -12.86 -7.17
C LEU A 56 40.06 -12.78 -6.90
N GLN A 57 40.86 -12.31 -7.86
CA GLN A 57 42.29 -12.10 -7.64
C GLN A 57 42.54 -11.10 -6.52
N LYS A 58 43.68 -11.27 -5.83
CA LYS A 58 44.13 -10.34 -4.79
C LYS A 58 44.20 -8.91 -5.35
N GLY A 59 43.44 -8.00 -4.74
CA GLY A 59 43.37 -6.59 -5.12
C GLY A 59 42.20 -6.21 -6.04
N CYS A 60 41.32 -7.16 -6.39
CA CYS A 60 40.11 -6.93 -7.18
C CYS A 60 38.82 -7.04 -6.32
N HIS A 61 38.22 -8.23 -6.20
CA HIS A 61 37.01 -8.48 -5.42
C HIS A 61 37.24 -9.56 -4.35
N LYS A 62 36.63 -9.40 -3.17
CA LYS A 62 36.68 -10.39 -2.08
C LYS A 62 35.36 -11.16 -2.02
N ILE A 63 35.43 -12.44 -1.70
CA ILE A 63 34.24 -13.30 -1.63
C ILE A 63 33.37 -12.96 -0.41
N GLU A 64 33.97 -12.41 0.66
CA GLU A 64 33.25 -11.95 1.85
C GLU A 64 32.33 -10.76 1.55
N ASP A 65 32.71 -9.91 0.58
CA ASP A 65 31.93 -8.76 0.14
C ASP A 65 30.69 -9.19 -0.68
N LEU A 66 30.60 -10.47 -1.07
CA LEU A 66 29.46 -11.05 -1.79
C LEU A 66 28.38 -11.60 -0.84
N LYS A 67 28.64 -11.61 0.48
CA LYS A 67 27.68 -12.11 1.48
C LYS A 67 26.54 -11.09 1.70
N GLY A 68 25.30 -11.58 1.68
CA GLY A 68 24.10 -10.78 1.86
C GLY A 68 23.53 -10.21 0.55
N SER A 69 22.43 -9.48 0.68
CA SER A 69 21.76 -8.86 -0.47
C SER A 69 22.31 -7.48 -0.79
N VAL A 70 22.57 -7.23 -2.07
CA VAL A 70 22.91 -5.91 -2.61
C VAL A 70 21.67 -5.28 -3.24
N ILE A 71 21.63 -3.95 -3.24
CA ILE A 71 20.59 -3.19 -3.95
C ILE A 71 21.18 -2.67 -5.25
N TYR A 72 20.67 -3.17 -6.37
CA TYR A 72 20.96 -2.64 -7.69
C TYR A 72 19.73 -1.89 -8.20
N LYS A 73 19.84 -0.56 -8.29
CA LYS A 73 18.70 0.34 -8.52
C LYS A 73 17.60 0.15 -7.47
N ASN A 74 16.46 -0.43 -7.84
CA ASN A 74 15.35 -0.78 -6.94
C ASN A 74 15.17 -2.29 -6.77
N VAL A 75 16.16 -3.07 -7.21
CA VAL A 75 16.15 -4.54 -7.15
C VAL A 75 17.08 -5.02 -6.05
N THR A 76 16.57 -5.85 -5.15
CA THR A 76 17.34 -6.62 -4.18
C THR A 76 17.90 -7.86 -4.87
N PHE A 77 19.21 -8.09 -4.77
CA PHE A 77 19.90 -9.22 -5.41
C PHE A 77 20.85 -9.90 -4.43
N SER A 78 20.87 -11.23 -4.39
CA SER A 78 21.78 -12.03 -3.55
C SER A 78 22.75 -12.83 -4.41
N HIS A 79 24.06 -12.58 -4.29
CA HIS A 79 25.08 -13.36 -5.01
C HIS A 79 25.12 -14.81 -4.54
N GLU A 80 24.90 -15.05 -3.25
CA GLU A 80 24.92 -16.38 -2.63
C GLU A 80 23.85 -17.30 -3.23
N GLU A 81 22.62 -16.79 -3.40
CA GLU A 81 21.51 -17.54 -3.98
C GLU A 81 21.70 -17.83 -5.48
N HIS A 82 22.54 -17.06 -6.19
CA HIS A 82 22.72 -17.16 -7.63
C HIS A 82 23.99 -17.92 -8.04
N LEU A 83 25.08 -17.84 -7.28
CA LEU A 83 26.37 -18.47 -7.62
C LEU A 83 26.55 -19.86 -6.99
N GLY A 84 25.76 -20.22 -5.96
CA GLY A 84 25.92 -21.46 -5.20
C GLY A 84 25.21 -22.69 -5.77
N GLU A 85 24.21 -22.53 -6.64
CA GLU A 85 23.34 -23.62 -7.09
C GLU A 85 23.24 -23.70 -8.62
N VAL A 86 23.12 -24.92 -9.15
CA VAL A 86 22.79 -25.14 -10.57
C VAL A 86 21.28 -24.98 -10.74
N ARG A 87 20.85 -24.01 -11.53
CA ARG A 87 19.43 -23.74 -11.81
C ARG A 87 19.15 -23.89 -13.29
N ARG A 88 18.14 -24.70 -13.65
CA ARG A 88 17.76 -24.98 -15.06
C ARG A 88 18.93 -25.50 -15.92
N GLY A 89 19.86 -26.25 -15.31
CA GLY A 89 21.08 -26.75 -15.98
C GLY A 89 22.18 -25.70 -16.16
N ILE A 90 22.02 -24.50 -15.59
CA ILE A 90 22.98 -23.39 -15.67
C ILE A 90 23.70 -23.26 -14.33
N LYS A 91 25.03 -23.24 -14.36
CA LYS A 91 25.86 -22.71 -13.27
C LYS A 91 26.28 -21.30 -13.64
N LEU A 92 25.77 -20.31 -12.90
CA LEU A 92 26.09 -18.91 -13.13
C LEU A 92 27.52 -18.59 -12.70
N ARG A 93 28.12 -17.62 -13.40
CA ARG A 93 29.46 -17.07 -13.18
C ARG A 93 29.36 -15.56 -12.98
N CYS A 94 30.42 -14.90 -12.53
CA CYS A 94 30.44 -13.43 -12.42
C CYS A 94 30.07 -12.77 -13.77
N THR A 95 30.63 -13.29 -14.86
CA THR A 95 30.36 -12.77 -16.21
C THR A 95 29.03 -13.20 -16.81
N SER A 96 28.20 -13.99 -16.11
CA SER A 96 26.82 -14.24 -16.53
C SER A 96 25.93 -13.01 -16.35
N CYS A 97 26.28 -12.13 -15.41
CA CYS A 97 25.57 -10.87 -15.16
C CYS A 97 26.44 -9.64 -15.49
N HIS A 98 27.77 -9.75 -15.34
CA HIS A 98 28.72 -8.66 -15.60
C HIS A 98 29.39 -8.82 -16.97
N GLY A 99 28.86 -8.13 -17.98
CA GLY A 99 29.29 -8.27 -19.37
C GLY A 99 29.62 -6.95 -20.07
N GLN A 100 30.02 -7.03 -21.34
CA GLN A 100 30.20 -5.90 -22.23
C GLN A 100 29.24 -6.06 -23.43
N MET A 101 28.17 -5.27 -23.45
CA MET A 101 27.26 -5.17 -24.61
C MET A 101 27.04 -3.74 -25.09
N VAL A 102 27.36 -2.74 -24.28
CA VAL A 102 27.23 -1.32 -24.65
C VAL A 102 28.58 -0.76 -25.07
N GLN A 103 28.65 -0.19 -26.27
CA GLN A 103 29.87 0.39 -26.80
C GLN A 103 30.41 1.48 -25.84
N GLY A 104 31.64 1.29 -25.35
CA GLY A 104 32.28 2.21 -24.39
C GLY A 104 32.09 1.87 -22.90
N LEU A 105 31.32 0.83 -22.55
CA LEU A 105 31.16 0.35 -21.17
C LEU A 105 31.58 -1.13 -21.05
N HIS A 106 32.67 -1.37 -20.32
CA HIS A 106 33.20 -2.71 -20.07
C HIS A 106 32.83 -3.18 -18.64
N LEU A 107 32.38 -4.44 -18.53
CA LEU A 107 32.04 -5.13 -17.27
C LEU A 107 30.93 -4.43 -16.44
N THR A 108 29.75 -4.26 -17.03
CA THR A 108 28.57 -3.70 -16.34
C THR A 108 27.49 -4.76 -16.14
N VAL A 109 26.63 -4.56 -15.13
CA VAL A 109 25.47 -5.43 -14.90
C VAL A 109 24.51 -5.34 -16.09
N HIS A 110 24.15 -6.48 -16.67
CA HIS A 110 23.23 -6.57 -17.80
C HIS A 110 21.84 -7.04 -17.37
N GLU A 111 20.89 -6.10 -17.27
CA GLU A 111 19.53 -6.34 -16.77
C GLU A 111 18.75 -7.37 -17.60
N THR A 112 18.96 -7.44 -18.91
CA THR A 112 18.26 -8.39 -19.78
C THR A 112 18.54 -9.85 -19.41
N ASN A 113 19.72 -10.16 -18.85
CA ASN A 113 20.06 -11.54 -18.46
C ASN A 113 19.19 -11.98 -17.26
N CYS A 114 18.95 -11.08 -16.30
CA CYS A 114 18.02 -11.29 -15.20
C CYS A 114 16.60 -11.51 -15.72
N ILE A 115 16.16 -10.66 -16.65
CA ILE A 115 14.79 -10.68 -17.19
C ILE A 115 14.54 -11.97 -17.97
N ILE A 116 15.47 -12.38 -18.85
CA ILE A 116 15.36 -13.65 -19.58
C ILE A 116 15.26 -14.82 -18.59
N CYS A 117 16.15 -14.90 -17.59
CA CYS A 117 16.12 -16.03 -16.67
C CYS A 117 14.82 -16.09 -15.83
N HIS A 118 14.34 -14.95 -15.34
CA HIS A 118 13.21 -14.88 -14.42
C HIS A 118 11.83 -14.80 -15.07
N TYR A 119 11.73 -14.42 -16.35
CA TYR A 119 10.45 -14.30 -17.06
C TYR A 119 10.29 -15.26 -18.24
N TYR A 120 11.35 -15.92 -18.71
CA TYR A 120 11.25 -16.89 -19.80
C TYR A 120 10.66 -18.24 -19.35
N LYS A 121 9.50 -18.61 -19.91
CA LYS A 121 8.88 -19.94 -19.80
C LYS A 121 9.05 -20.72 -21.10
N ALA A 122 9.95 -21.71 -21.11
CA ALA A 122 10.00 -22.72 -22.16
C ALA A 122 8.90 -23.77 -21.92
N GLY A 123 8.04 -24.03 -22.92
CA GLY A 123 6.99 -25.06 -22.87
C GLY A 123 7.54 -26.49 -22.75
N PRO A 124 6.69 -27.46 -22.34
CA PRO A 124 5.77 -28.11 -23.29
C PRO A 124 4.27 -27.93 -22.99
N LYS A 125 3.92 -27.31 -21.86
CA LYS A 125 2.55 -26.80 -21.58
C LYS A 125 2.45 -25.30 -21.88
N GLY A 126 3.04 -24.89 -22.99
CA GLY A 126 3.38 -23.50 -23.33
C GLY A 126 2.22 -22.56 -23.70
N GLU A 127 1.00 -22.77 -23.19
CA GLU A 127 -0.18 -21.98 -23.56
C GLU A 127 -1.06 -21.52 -22.37
N GLU A 128 -0.58 -21.61 -21.12
CA GLU A 128 -1.27 -20.94 -20.01
C GLU A 128 -0.73 -19.51 -19.85
N ASP A 129 -1.28 -18.62 -20.67
CA ASP A 129 -1.10 -17.16 -20.76
C ASP A 129 -0.79 -16.48 -19.43
N CYS A 130 0.50 -16.36 -19.11
CA CYS A 130 0.93 -15.49 -18.04
C CYS A 130 1.97 -14.50 -18.55
N VAL A 131 1.44 -13.39 -19.06
CA VAL A 131 2.19 -12.23 -19.58
C VAL A 131 3.07 -11.56 -18.50
N SER A 132 3.01 -12.01 -17.24
CA SER A 132 3.76 -11.43 -16.11
C SER A 132 4.27 -12.45 -15.08
N CYS A 133 4.44 -13.72 -15.44
CA CYS A 133 4.88 -14.74 -14.48
C CYS A 133 6.40 -14.71 -14.29
N ALA A 134 6.87 -13.81 -13.43
CA ALA A 134 8.20 -13.94 -12.84
C ALA A 134 8.30 -15.26 -12.06
N ILE A 135 9.52 -15.80 -11.93
CA ILE A 135 9.84 -16.76 -10.88
C ILE A 135 9.75 -16.01 -9.54
N GLY A 136 8.58 -16.08 -8.88
CA GLY A 136 8.26 -15.34 -7.64
C GLY A 136 7.30 -14.17 -7.84
N GLY A 137 6.96 -13.47 -6.76
CA GLY A 137 6.15 -12.24 -6.80
C GLY A 137 7.00 -10.99 -7.05
N CYS A 138 6.39 -9.85 -7.40
CA CYS A 138 7.13 -8.62 -7.70
C CYS A 138 8.07 -8.17 -6.56
N THR A 139 7.70 -8.44 -5.31
CA THR A 139 8.45 -8.08 -4.10
C THR A 139 9.65 -8.99 -3.82
N THR A 140 9.87 -10.07 -4.59
CA THR A 140 11.10 -10.86 -4.49
C THR A 140 12.29 -10.09 -5.01
N CYS A 141 12.07 -9.28 -6.05
CA CYS A 141 13.09 -8.43 -6.65
C CYS A 141 12.92 -6.98 -6.21
N HIS A 142 11.69 -6.43 -6.22
CA HIS A 142 11.49 -4.99 -6.04
C HIS A 142 11.26 -4.57 -4.60
N ILE A 143 11.90 -3.45 -4.22
CA ILE A 143 11.63 -2.74 -2.98
C ILE A 143 10.50 -1.73 -3.22
N GLU A 144 9.50 -1.74 -2.35
CA GLU A 144 8.38 -0.78 -2.40
C GLU A 144 8.85 0.67 -2.22
N PRO A 145 8.20 1.65 -2.90
CA PRO A 145 8.49 3.06 -2.68
C PRO A 145 8.27 3.47 -1.21
N LYS A 146 9.22 4.21 -0.64
CA LYS A 146 9.12 4.71 0.74
C LYS A 146 8.21 5.93 0.81
N GLY A 147 7.22 5.87 1.71
CA GLY A 147 6.34 7.00 2.02
C GLY A 147 5.20 7.21 1.02
N ASP A 148 4.58 8.39 1.10
CA ASP A 148 3.51 8.80 0.20
C ASP A 148 4.14 9.32 -1.10
N ILE A 149 3.69 8.79 -2.24
CA ILE A 149 4.07 9.31 -3.55
C ILE A 149 2.95 10.18 -4.13
N LYS A 150 3.26 11.10 -5.03
CA LYS A 150 2.24 11.87 -5.76
C LYS A 150 1.94 11.23 -7.10
N VAL A 151 0.66 10.89 -7.32
CA VAL A 151 0.14 10.42 -8.61
C VAL A 151 -0.91 11.44 -9.08
N LYS A 152 -0.57 12.23 -10.10
CA LYS A 152 -1.45 13.29 -10.66
C LYS A 152 -2.09 14.20 -9.60
N GLY A 153 -1.30 14.61 -8.60
CA GLY A 153 -1.74 15.48 -7.49
C GLY A 153 -2.27 14.76 -6.25
N TRP A 154 -2.46 13.43 -6.30
CA TRP A 154 -2.96 12.63 -5.18
C TRP A 154 -1.83 11.93 -4.43
N ASN A 155 -1.90 11.93 -3.10
CA ASN A 155 -0.99 11.15 -2.27
C ASN A 155 -1.40 9.67 -2.27
N PHE A 156 -0.49 8.80 -2.68
CA PHE A 156 -0.68 7.36 -2.75
C PHE A 156 0.36 6.64 -1.87
N ASN A 157 -0.11 5.77 -0.98
CA ASN A 157 0.74 5.05 -0.03
C ASN A 157 0.74 3.55 -0.37
N HIS A 158 1.81 3.06 -0.99
CA HIS A 158 1.93 1.66 -1.41
C HIS A 158 1.78 0.67 -0.27
N ARG A 159 2.38 0.97 0.90
CA ARG A 159 2.39 0.08 2.07
C ARG A 159 0.99 -0.31 2.52
N LYS A 160 0.02 0.61 2.48
CA LYS A 160 -1.39 0.32 2.83
C LYS A 160 -2.01 -0.77 1.94
N TYR A 161 -1.71 -0.76 0.64
CA TYR A 161 -2.24 -1.72 -0.31
C TYR A 161 -1.48 -3.06 -0.25
N ILE A 162 -0.16 -3.02 -0.09
CA ILE A 162 0.67 -4.23 0.09
C ILE A 162 0.27 -4.98 1.36
N GLN A 163 0.05 -4.28 2.48
CA GLN A 163 -0.42 -4.89 3.73
C GLN A 163 -1.80 -5.55 3.60
N ARG A 164 -2.62 -5.13 2.64
CA ARG A 164 -3.91 -5.73 2.32
C ARG A 164 -3.80 -6.90 1.32
N GLY A 165 -2.59 -7.22 0.85
CA GLY A 165 -2.38 -8.28 -0.15
C GLY A 165 -2.79 -7.89 -1.57
N VAL A 166 -2.89 -6.59 -1.88
CA VAL A 166 -3.20 -6.13 -3.23
C VAL A 166 -2.04 -6.46 -4.16
N ALA A 167 -2.33 -7.26 -5.18
CA ALA A 167 -1.34 -7.73 -6.13
C ALA A 167 -0.86 -6.59 -7.04
N CYS A 168 0.45 -6.51 -7.29
CA CYS A 168 1.08 -5.39 -8.01
C CYS A 168 0.55 -5.23 -9.43
N GLU A 169 0.21 -6.34 -10.08
CA GLU A 169 -0.36 -6.38 -11.42
C GLU A 169 -1.70 -5.64 -11.52
N LYS A 170 -2.45 -5.45 -10.41
CA LYS A 170 -3.70 -4.68 -10.45
C LYS A 170 -3.49 -3.20 -10.85
N CYS A 171 -2.26 -2.67 -10.71
CA CYS A 171 -1.90 -1.32 -11.12
C CYS A 171 -0.72 -1.27 -12.11
N HIS A 172 0.18 -2.25 -12.06
CA HIS A 172 1.37 -2.35 -12.92
C HIS A 172 1.21 -3.49 -13.93
N MET A 173 0.37 -3.26 -14.94
CA MET A 173 0.12 -4.23 -16.00
C MET A 173 1.20 -4.21 -17.07
N SER A 174 1.38 -5.36 -17.74
CA SER A 174 2.25 -5.51 -18.92
C SER A 174 3.67 -4.97 -18.71
N VAL A 175 4.18 -5.12 -17.48
CA VAL A 175 5.55 -4.72 -17.11
C VAL A 175 6.60 -5.49 -17.90
N VAL A 176 6.23 -6.64 -18.46
CA VAL A 176 7.08 -7.45 -19.33
C VAL A 176 6.53 -7.42 -20.75
N GLN A 177 7.42 -7.20 -21.72
CA GLN A 177 7.11 -7.23 -23.15
C GLN A 177 8.14 -8.07 -23.90
N GLY A 178 7.66 -8.85 -24.87
CA GLY A 178 8.41 -9.89 -25.57
C GLY A 178 8.16 -11.27 -24.98
N ASP A 179 8.74 -12.29 -25.61
CA ASP A 179 8.57 -13.70 -25.24
C ASP A 179 9.91 -14.40 -24.95
N GLY A 180 11.04 -13.76 -25.29
CA GLY A 180 12.37 -14.29 -25.06
C GLY A 180 12.67 -15.57 -25.84
N HIS A 181 11.92 -15.89 -26.91
CA HIS A 181 12.12 -17.12 -27.66
C HIS A 181 13.50 -17.15 -28.35
N VAL A 182 13.93 -18.35 -28.76
CA VAL A 182 15.12 -18.52 -29.61
C VAL A 182 14.64 -18.59 -31.06
N PRO A 183 14.97 -17.62 -31.93
CA PRO A 183 14.50 -17.63 -33.31
C PRO A 183 15.03 -18.83 -34.12
N GLU A 184 14.26 -19.26 -35.12
CA GLU A 184 14.72 -20.25 -36.09
C GLU A 184 15.94 -19.71 -36.86
N GLY A 185 16.98 -20.54 -37.01
CA GLY A 185 18.24 -20.16 -37.64
C GLY A 185 19.25 -19.46 -36.73
N LYS A 186 18.92 -19.16 -35.46
CA LYS A 186 19.85 -18.50 -34.54
C LYS A 186 21.15 -19.31 -34.31
N CYS A 187 21.06 -20.63 -34.36
CA CYS A 187 22.22 -21.53 -34.25
C CYS A 187 23.22 -21.37 -35.41
N LEU A 188 22.77 -20.93 -36.59
CA LEU A 188 23.58 -20.79 -37.80
C LEU A 188 24.59 -19.64 -37.74
N GLU A 189 24.45 -18.75 -36.76
CA GLU A 189 25.39 -17.65 -36.55
C GLU A 189 26.77 -18.16 -36.09
N CYS A 190 26.82 -19.36 -35.49
CA CYS A 190 28.05 -19.97 -34.98
C CYS A 190 28.31 -21.39 -35.53
N HIS A 191 27.26 -22.16 -35.82
CA HIS A 191 27.37 -23.54 -36.31
C HIS A 191 27.08 -23.62 -37.81
N ASN A 192 27.91 -24.36 -38.53
CA ASN A 192 27.71 -24.64 -39.96
C ASN A 192 27.60 -26.15 -40.26
N GLU A 193 27.60 -26.99 -39.23
CA GLU A 193 27.53 -28.44 -39.32
C GLU A 193 26.07 -28.93 -39.38
N PRO A 194 25.63 -29.64 -40.45
CA PRO A 194 24.25 -30.10 -40.60
C PRO A 194 23.75 -30.98 -39.46
N GLU A 195 24.62 -31.81 -38.88
CA GLU A 195 24.32 -32.75 -37.79
C GLU A 195 23.88 -32.04 -36.49
N ILE A 196 24.45 -30.87 -36.20
CA ILE A 196 24.08 -30.05 -35.04
C ILE A 196 22.71 -29.40 -35.24
N LEU A 197 22.31 -29.14 -36.49
CA LEU A 197 21.06 -28.44 -36.80
C LEU A 197 19.85 -29.40 -36.86
N VAL A 198 20.08 -30.68 -37.16
CA VAL A 198 19.01 -31.70 -37.25
C VAL A 198 18.81 -32.47 -35.93
N THR A 199 19.76 -32.39 -35.00
CA THR A 199 19.70 -33.08 -33.71
C THR A 199 18.83 -32.31 -32.71
N LYS A 200 17.88 -33.01 -32.07
CA LYS A 200 17.08 -32.41 -30.98
C LYS A 200 17.88 -32.44 -29.67
N TYR A 201 18.17 -31.27 -29.12
CA TYR A 201 18.82 -31.12 -27.82
C TYR A 201 17.82 -30.66 -26.76
N SER A 202 18.02 -31.09 -25.51
CA SER A 202 17.28 -30.52 -24.37
C SER A 202 17.82 -29.13 -24.01
N SER A 203 16.95 -28.26 -23.48
CA SER A 203 17.35 -26.93 -23.01
C SER A 203 18.46 -26.99 -21.95
N SER A 204 18.43 -27.97 -21.04
CA SER A 204 19.46 -28.14 -20.02
C SER A 204 20.83 -28.47 -20.61
N SER A 205 20.89 -29.33 -21.63
CA SER A 205 22.14 -29.67 -22.30
C SER A 205 22.71 -28.49 -23.09
N LEU A 206 21.84 -27.74 -23.78
CA LEU A 206 22.24 -26.52 -24.49
C LEU A 206 22.80 -25.46 -23.54
N HIS A 207 22.13 -25.22 -22.41
CA HIS A 207 22.58 -24.27 -21.39
C HIS A 207 23.88 -24.68 -20.71
N ARG A 208 24.07 -25.97 -20.41
CA ARG A 208 25.32 -26.47 -19.83
C ARG A 208 26.48 -26.19 -20.77
N ASN A 209 26.38 -26.65 -22.02
CA ASN A 209 27.47 -26.51 -22.97
C ASN A 209 27.73 -25.03 -23.29
N HIS A 210 26.71 -24.27 -23.67
CA HIS A 210 26.92 -22.90 -24.17
C HIS A 210 27.10 -21.89 -23.03
N VAL A 211 26.22 -21.88 -22.03
CA VAL A 211 26.23 -20.85 -20.98
C VAL A 211 27.21 -21.20 -19.86
N THR A 212 27.14 -22.44 -19.35
CA THR A 212 27.96 -22.85 -18.19
C THR A 212 29.41 -23.08 -18.58
N ASP A 213 29.66 -23.88 -19.61
CA ASP A 213 31.01 -24.33 -19.95
C ASP A 213 31.76 -23.31 -20.83
N HIS A 214 31.06 -22.68 -21.79
CA HIS A 214 31.67 -21.79 -22.79
C HIS A 214 31.30 -20.30 -22.68
N LYS A 215 30.46 -19.90 -21.70
CA LYS A 215 30.11 -18.50 -21.40
C LYS A 215 29.48 -17.73 -22.60
N ILE A 216 28.57 -18.35 -23.32
CA ILE A 216 27.73 -17.66 -24.31
C ILE A 216 26.66 -16.83 -23.59
N GLU A 217 26.53 -15.55 -23.98
CA GLU A 217 25.55 -14.62 -23.40
C GLU A 217 24.11 -15.02 -23.76
N CYS A 218 23.18 -14.87 -22.81
CA CYS A 218 21.77 -15.24 -23.01
C CYS A 218 21.14 -14.56 -24.24
N SER A 219 21.44 -13.27 -24.44
CA SER A 219 20.95 -12.45 -25.57
C SER A 219 21.51 -12.88 -26.93
N THR A 220 22.54 -13.74 -26.96
CA THR A 220 23.05 -14.34 -28.19
C THR A 220 22.08 -15.37 -28.74
N CYS A 221 21.24 -15.98 -27.90
CA CYS A 221 20.27 -16.98 -28.33
C CYS A 221 18.82 -16.47 -28.20
N HIS A 222 18.51 -15.76 -27.13
CA HIS A 222 17.16 -15.32 -26.82
C HIS A 222 16.86 -13.91 -27.36
N THR A 223 15.66 -13.72 -27.91
CA THR A 223 15.15 -12.39 -28.25
C THR A 223 15.07 -11.50 -26.99
N PRO A 224 15.20 -10.17 -27.13
CA PRO A 224 15.16 -9.28 -25.98
C PRO A 224 13.78 -9.30 -25.29
N LEU A 225 13.80 -9.36 -23.95
CA LEU A 225 12.67 -9.11 -23.08
C LEU A 225 12.83 -7.74 -22.42
N ARG A 226 11.80 -6.90 -22.47
CA ARG A 226 11.76 -5.63 -21.74
C ARG A 226 10.96 -5.83 -20.46
N HIS A 227 11.53 -5.46 -19.33
CA HIS A 227 10.85 -5.42 -18.03
C HIS A 227 10.96 -4.01 -17.45
N GLU A 228 9.90 -3.22 -17.60
CA GLU A 228 9.86 -1.85 -17.12
C GLU A 228 8.44 -1.45 -16.71
N ILE A 229 8.35 -0.70 -15.61
CA ILE A 229 7.18 0.13 -15.35
C ILE A 229 7.42 1.40 -16.18
N GLY A 230 6.96 1.41 -17.44
CA GLY A 230 7.15 2.55 -18.35
C GLY A 230 6.58 3.88 -17.79
N GLU A 231 6.86 5.01 -18.45
CA GLU A 231 6.09 6.25 -18.22
C GLU A 231 4.62 5.89 -18.39
N ILE A 232 3.85 5.93 -17.29
CA ILE A 232 2.44 5.56 -17.19
C ILE A 232 1.77 5.78 -18.56
N PRO A 233 1.69 4.74 -19.41
CA PRO A 233 0.95 4.87 -20.64
C PRO A 233 -0.45 4.84 -20.09
N THR A 234 -1.05 6.03 -19.97
CA THR A 234 -2.49 6.13 -19.79
C THR A 234 -3.12 5.10 -20.73
N ILE A 235 -4.22 4.47 -20.31
CA ILE A 235 -5.04 3.52 -21.09
C ILE A 235 -5.34 4.03 -22.54
N ALA A 236 -4.94 5.26 -22.89
CA ALA A 236 -4.79 5.80 -24.23
C ALA A 236 -3.89 5.03 -25.22
N HIS A 237 -2.83 4.32 -24.81
CA HIS A 237 -1.81 3.85 -25.79
C HIS A 237 -1.61 2.34 -25.94
N PHE A 238 -2.18 1.52 -25.06
CA PHE A 238 -2.23 0.08 -25.30
C PHE A 238 -3.67 -0.29 -25.69
N PRO A 239 -3.90 -0.96 -26.85
CA PRO A 239 -5.11 -1.74 -26.99
C PRO A 239 -5.14 -2.65 -25.77
N SER A 240 -6.19 -2.57 -24.97
CA SER A 240 -6.36 -3.54 -23.89
C SER A 240 -6.28 -4.93 -24.53
N ASN A 241 -5.79 -5.95 -23.83
CA ASN A 241 -5.79 -7.30 -24.41
C ASN A 241 -7.20 -7.76 -24.85
N CYS A 242 -8.25 -7.03 -24.44
CA CYS A 242 -9.64 -7.17 -24.85
C CYS A 242 -9.91 -6.66 -26.28
N ASP A 243 -9.22 -5.61 -26.74
CA ASP A 243 -9.35 -5.04 -28.10
C ASP A 243 -8.82 -6.00 -29.19
N LYS A 244 -8.09 -7.04 -28.77
CA LYS A 244 -7.64 -8.13 -29.66
C LYS A 244 -8.79 -9.08 -30.04
N CYS A 245 -9.85 -9.16 -29.23
CA CYS A 245 -10.95 -10.10 -29.43
C CYS A 245 -12.33 -9.43 -29.59
N HIS A 246 -12.54 -8.21 -29.09
CA HIS A 246 -13.82 -7.47 -29.22
C HIS A 246 -13.62 -6.10 -29.87
N SER A 247 -14.66 -5.62 -30.59
CA SER A 247 -14.60 -4.34 -31.31
C SER A 247 -14.48 -3.16 -30.35
N LYS A 248 -13.73 -2.13 -30.77
CA LYS A 248 -13.50 -0.89 -30.01
C LYS A 248 -14.79 -0.20 -29.56
N ASP A 249 -15.87 -0.42 -30.29
CA ASP A 249 -17.17 0.22 -30.07
C ASP A 249 -17.90 -0.31 -28.82
N VAL A 250 -17.60 -1.54 -28.38
CA VAL A 250 -18.24 -2.16 -27.20
C VAL A 250 -17.80 -1.48 -25.89
N HIS A 251 -16.57 -0.96 -25.83
CA HIS A 251 -16.00 -0.34 -24.62
C HIS A 251 -15.76 1.17 -24.74
N GLY A 252 -16.11 1.81 -25.87
CA GLY A 252 -15.87 3.24 -26.10
C GLY A 252 -16.47 4.13 -25.00
N GLY A 253 -17.77 3.98 -24.72
CA GLY A 253 -18.47 4.74 -23.69
C GLY A 253 -17.84 4.59 -22.29
N PRO A 254 -17.76 3.37 -21.73
CA PRO A 254 -17.15 3.14 -20.42
C PRO A 254 -15.72 3.67 -20.30
N ARG A 255 -14.92 3.51 -21.36
CA ARG A 255 -13.54 3.98 -21.39
C ARG A 255 -13.45 5.51 -21.34
N ASP A 256 -14.28 6.21 -22.11
CA ASP A 256 -14.28 7.67 -22.14
C ASP A 256 -14.87 8.26 -20.86
N MET A 257 -15.88 7.60 -20.26
CA MET A 257 -16.36 7.93 -18.92
C MET A 257 -15.27 7.76 -17.86
N TYR A 258 -14.55 6.63 -17.88
CA TYR A 258 -13.43 6.35 -16.96
C TYR A 258 -12.31 7.38 -17.07
N ARG A 259 -12.00 7.80 -18.31
CA ARG A 259 -11.06 8.90 -18.63
C ARG A 259 -11.61 10.28 -18.30
N GLY A 260 -12.92 10.41 -18.11
CA GLY A 260 -13.61 11.66 -17.85
C GLY A 260 -13.52 12.65 -19.01
N ARG A 261 -13.67 12.17 -20.25
CA ARG A 261 -13.65 12.98 -21.48
C ARG A 261 -14.92 12.75 -22.31
N GLY A 262 -15.33 13.75 -23.09
CA GLY A 262 -16.45 13.61 -24.05
C GLY A 262 -17.75 14.31 -23.65
N GLY A 263 -17.80 14.92 -22.46
CA GLY A 263 -18.90 15.77 -22.03
C GLY A 263 -18.88 17.17 -22.62
N ILE A 264 -20.06 17.73 -22.88
CA ILE A 264 -20.24 19.12 -23.33
C ILE A 264 -20.43 20.03 -22.13
N GLY A 265 -19.67 21.13 -22.07
CA GLY A 265 -19.78 22.12 -21.01
C GLY A 265 -19.27 21.66 -19.64
N VAL A 266 -18.54 20.54 -19.57
CA VAL A 266 -17.86 20.04 -18.38
C VAL A 266 -16.39 19.78 -18.71
N PRO A 267 -15.43 20.40 -18.00
CA PRO A 267 -14.00 20.13 -18.22
C PRO A 267 -13.63 18.66 -18.01
N ASP A 268 -12.63 18.20 -18.75
CA ASP A 268 -12.07 16.86 -18.59
C ASP A 268 -11.69 16.57 -17.13
N SER A 269 -12.16 15.45 -16.60
CA SER A 269 -12.02 15.09 -15.18
C SER A 269 -11.90 13.57 -15.02
N PRO A 270 -10.70 12.99 -15.19
CA PRO A 270 -10.51 11.54 -15.07
C PRO A 270 -10.89 11.02 -13.69
N SER A 271 -11.34 9.75 -13.64
CA SER A 271 -11.60 9.10 -12.36
C SER A 271 -10.30 8.94 -11.56
N LEU A 272 -10.40 8.84 -10.23
CA LEU A 272 -9.23 8.60 -9.38
C LEU A 272 -8.58 7.24 -9.64
N MET A 273 -9.40 6.24 -9.93
CA MET A 273 -8.92 4.90 -10.29
C MET A 273 -8.17 4.94 -11.63
N PHE A 274 -8.64 5.70 -12.61
CA PHE A 274 -7.93 5.93 -13.86
C PHE A 274 -6.61 6.67 -13.64
N ALA A 275 -6.62 7.71 -12.79
CA ALA A 275 -5.42 8.46 -12.45
C ALA A 275 -4.36 7.58 -11.74
N ALA A 276 -4.81 6.58 -10.98
CA ALA A 276 -3.97 5.59 -10.30
C ALA A 276 -3.64 4.35 -11.16
N ASN A 277 -4.00 4.33 -12.45
CA ASN A 277 -3.77 3.23 -13.39
C ASN A 277 -4.42 1.90 -13.02
N VAL A 278 -5.54 1.94 -12.32
CA VAL A 278 -6.35 0.75 -12.11
C VAL A 278 -6.96 0.35 -13.45
N ASP A 279 -6.68 -0.86 -13.91
CA ASP A 279 -7.18 -1.36 -15.19
C ASP A 279 -8.61 -1.91 -15.06
N CYS A 280 -9.33 -2.01 -16.18
CA CYS A 280 -10.64 -2.65 -16.27
C CYS A 280 -10.64 -4.04 -15.61
N ILE A 281 -9.60 -4.85 -15.85
CA ILE A 281 -9.54 -6.21 -15.31
C ILE A 281 -9.42 -6.25 -13.79
N ALA A 282 -8.95 -5.18 -13.14
CA ALA A 282 -8.83 -5.14 -11.69
C ALA A 282 -10.20 -5.20 -10.99
N CYS A 283 -11.25 -4.72 -11.67
CA CYS A 283 -12.64 -4.81 -11.20
C CYS A 283 -13.44 -5.91 -11.92
N HIS A 284 -13.09 -6.22 -13.17
CA HIS A 284 -13.86 -7.12 -14.04
C HIS A 284 -13.29 -8.53 -14.19
N ARG A 285 -12.12 -8.90 -13.64
CA ARG A 285 -11.55 -10.25 -13.79
C ARG A 285 -11.50 -11.03 -12.47
N ARG A 286 -11.97 -12.28 -12.47
CA ARG A 286 -11.85 -13.22 -11.34
C ARG A 286 -10.54 -14.02 -11.42
N ARG A 287 -9.94 -14.32 -10.26
CA ARG A 287 -8.73 -15.17 -10.13
C ARG A 287 -8.97 -16.68 -10.32
N GLU A 288 -10.20 -17.16 -10.15
CA GLU A 288 -10.53 -18.61 -10.14
C GLU A 288 -11.50 -19.05 -11.25
N ALA A 289 -11.48 -18.39 -12.40
CA ALA A 289 -12.28 -18.83 -13.54
C ALA A 289 -11.32 -19.51 -14.53
N SER A 290 -11.53 -20.79 -14.84
CA SER A 290 -10.79 -21.50 -15.88
C SER A 290 -10.80 -20.68 -17.18
N GLN A 291 -9.79 -20.85 -18.06
CA GLN A 291 -9.68 -20.09 -19.31
C GLN A 291 -10.98 -20.12 -20.16
N ALA A 292 -11.79 -21.17 -20.06
CA ALA A 292 -13.11 -21.25 -20.72
C ALA A 292 -14.14 -20.21 -20.23
N ALA A 293 -14.03 -19.74 -19.00
CA ALA A 293 -14.88 -18.68 -18.42
C ALA A 293 -14.35 -17.27 -18.68
N LEU A 294 -13.17 -17.11 -19.32
CA LEU A 294 -12.69 -15.81 -19.84
C LEU A 294 -13.53 -15.31 -21.03
N HIS A 295 -14.32 -16.19 -21.65
CA HIS A 295 -15.15 -15.90 -22.81
C HIS A 295 -16.64 -15.75 -22.50
N THR A 296 -17.06 -15.89 -21.24
CA THR A 296 -18.47 -15.75 -20.86
C THR A 296 -18.70 -14.42 -20.14
N THR A 297 -19.48 -13.55 -20.78
CA THR A 297 -19.84 -12.19 -20.34
C THR A 297 -20.75 -12.12 -19.11
N ARG A 298 -20.92 -13.23 -18.37
CA ARG A 298 -21.76 -13.26 -17.17
C ARG A 298 -21.00 -12.73 -15.97
N TYR A 299 -21.03 -11.41 -15.82
CA TYR A 299 -20.53 -10.73 -14.63
C TYR A 299 -21.64 -10.60 -13.60
N GLU A 300 -21.54 -11.35 -12.51
CA GLU A 300 -22.41 -11.17 -11.34
C GLU A 300 -21.99 -9.92 -10.56
N GLU A 301 -22.96 -9.06 -10.23
CA GLU A 301 -22.73 -7.83 -9.46
C GLU A 301 -22.01 -8.05 -8.12
N ARG A 302 -22.19 -9.24 -7.53
CA ARG A 302 -21.50 -9.68 -6.32
C ARG A 302 -19.98 -9.76 -6.51
N ALA A 303 -19.52 -10.24 -7.66
CA ALA A 303 -18.10 -10.38 -7.98
C ALA A 303 -17.38 -9.03 -8.12
N ILE A 304 -18.10 -7.97 -8.53
CA ILE A 304 -17.53 -6.61 -8.63
C ILE A 304 -17.42 -5.97 -7.24
N GLY A 305 -18.40 -6.21 -6.36
CA GLY A 305 -18.35 -5.74 -4.96
C GLY A 305 -17.14 -6.30 -4.20
N GLU A 306 -16.84 -7.59 -4.39
CA GLU A 306 -15.65 -8.24 -3.81
C GLU A 306 -14.34 -7.61 -4.32
N ALA A 307 -14.26 -7.27 -5.61
CA ALA A 307 -13.09 -6.59 -6.17
C ALA A 307 -12.83 -5.20 -5.56
N CYS A 308 -13.89 -4.49 -5.13
CA CYS A 308 -13.74 -3.24 -4.39
C CYS A 308 -13.09 -3.47 -3.01
N VAL A 309 -13.52 -4.54 -2.32
CA VAL A 309 -13.05 -4.89 -0.97
C VAL A 309 -11.57 -5.28 -0.98
N ASP A 310 -11.10 -6.00 -2.00
CA ASP A 310 -9.69 -6.37 -2.15
C ASP A 310 -8.73 -5.17 -2.00
N CYS A 311 -9.10 -4.03 -2.58
CA CYS A 311 -8.25 -2.83 -2.57
C CYS A 311 -8.58 -1.88 -1.40
N HIS A 312 -9.88 -1.70 -1.11
CA HIS A 312 -10.34 -0.64 -0.21
C HIS A 312 -10.65 -1.12 1.21
N GLY A 313 -10.90 -2.41 1.42
CA GLY A 313 -11.29 -3.03 2.69
C GLY A 313 -12.80 -3.23 2.82
N GLU A 314 -13.21 -3.82 3.95
CA GLU A 314 -14.61 -4.18 4.23
C GLU A 314 -15.57 -2.97 4.20
N GLY A 315 -16.76 -3.18 3.62
CA GLY A 315 -17.82 -2.16 3.47
C GLY A 315 -17.78 -1.37 2.15
N PHE A 316 -16.75 -1.56 1.31
CA PHE A 316 -16.70 -0.90 -0.01
C PHE A 316 -17.59 -1.55 -1.07
N ASP A 317 -18.06 -2.77 -0.85
CA ASP A 317 -19.08 -3.42 -1.69
C ASP A 317 -20.44 -2.68 -1.60
N GLU A 318 -20.77 -2.10 -0.45
CA GLU A 318 -21.95 -1.24 -0.26
C GLU A 318 -21.84 0.06 -1.05
N THR A 319 -20.62 0.58 -1.23
CA THR A 319 -20.36 1.84 -1.93
C THR A 319 -20.77 1.76 -3.40
N LEU A 320 -20.46 0.66 -4.08
CA LEU A 320 -20.90 0.44 -5.47
C LEU A 320 -22.43 0.40 -5.58
N ARG A 321 -23.10 -0.31 -4.66
CA ARG A 321 -24.58 -0.37 -4.61
C ARG A 321 -25.19 1.00 -4.33
N HIS A 322 -24.52 1.83 -3.54
CA HIS A 322 -24.93 3.20 -3.26
C HIS A 322 -24.81 4.07 -4.52
N TRP A 323 -23.65 4.05 -5.19
CA TRP A 323 -23.43 4.82 -6.43
C TRP A 323 -24.45 4.49 -7.51
N LYS A 324 -24.75 3.21 -7.73
CA LYS A 324 -25.75 2.80 -8.72
C LYS A 324 -27.12 3.39 -8.39
N ARG A 325 -27.59 3.23 -7.15
CA ARG A 325 -28.90 3.77 -6.71
C ARG A 325 -28.95 5.29 -6.84
N PHE A 326 -27.88 5.96 -6.43
CA PHE A 326 -27.77 7.41 -6.50
C PHE A 326 -27.79 7.92 -7.95
N LEU A 327 -26.97 7.34 -8.83
CA LEU A 327 -26.92 7.70 -10.24
C LEU A 327 -28.23 7.39 -10.95
N SER A 328 -28.85 6.23 -10.73
CA SER A 328 -30.14 5.88 -11.33
C SER A 328 -31.23 6.88 -10.95
N LYS A 329 -31.24 7.39 -9.71
CA LYS A 329 -32.17 8.45 -9.31
C LYS A 329 -31.91 9.74 -10.11
N LEU A 330 -30.65 10.18 -10.19
CA LEU A 330 -30.30 11.40 -10.94
C LEU A 330 -30.58 11.27 -12.43
N GLU A 331 -30.32 10.10 -13.02
CA GLU A 331 -30.64 9.77 -14.41
C GLU A 331 -32.14 9.87 -14.67
N GLN A 332 -32.98 9.25 -13.81
CA GLN A 332 -34.44 9.32 -13.93
C GLN A 332 -34.95 10.76 -13.84
N GLU A 333 -34.49 11.54 -12.86
CA GLU A 333 -34.92 12.93 -12.72
C GLU A 333 -34.47 13.79 -13.90
N THR A 334 -33.24 13.59 -14.41
CA THR A 334 -32.72 14.31 -15.58
C THR A 334 -33.50 13.97 -16.84
N SER A 335 -33.81 12.68 -17.04
CA SER A 335 -34.64 12.21 -18.15
C SER A 335 -36.02 12.89 -18.17
N GLN A 336 -36.68 12.98 -17.01
CA GLN A 336 -37.97 13.68 -16.89
C GLN A 336 -37.86 15.16 -17.24
N ARG A 337 -36.75 15.82 -16.88
CA ARG A 337 -36.52 17.24 -17.22
C ARG A 337 -36.31 17.43 -18.72
N ILE A 338 -35.50 16.57 -19.34
CA ILE A 338 -35.28 16.56 -20.79
C ILE A 338 -36.62 16.40 -21.51
N TYR A 339 -37.42 15.39 -21.15
CA TYR A 339 -38.72 15.13 -21.76
C TYR A 339 -39.69 16.33 -21.66
N ARG A 340 -39.76 16.97 -20.47
CA ARG A 340 -40.60 18.16 -20.26
C ARG A 340 -40.16 19.34 -21.12
N ALA A 341 -38.85 19.59 -21.19
CA ALA A 341 -38.31 20.68 -22.00
C ALA A 341 -38.47 20.41 -23.51
N GLU A 342 -38.29 19.17 -23.96
CA GLU A 342 -38.57 18.76 -25.34
C GLU A 342 -40.03 18.99 -25.71
N SER A 343 -40.96 18.56 -24.85
CA SER A 343 -42.41 18.76 -25.07
C SER A 343 -42.75 20.25 -25.19
N ALA A 344 -42.21 21.09 -24.31
CA ALA A 344 -42.44 22.53 -24.35
C ALA A 344 -41.85 23.21 -25.61
N VAL A 345 -40.66 22.80 -26.02
CA VAL A 345 -40.01 23.33 -27.24
C VAL A 345 -40.77 22.89 -28.50
N PHE A 346 -41.28 21.66 -28.54
CA PHE A 346 -42.08 21.16 -29.66
C PHE A 346 -43.42 21.90 -29.81
N GLU A 347 -44.12 22.16 -28.70
CA GLU A 347 -45.36 22.95 -28.75
C GLU A 347 -45.10 24.41 -29.14
N TYR A 348 -43.97 24.99 -28.73
CA TYR A 348 -43.53 26.31 -29.20
C TYR A 348 -43.24 26.33 -30.71
N GLU A 349 -42.56 25.30 -31.23
CA GLU A 349 -42.27 25.17 -32.66
C GLU A 349 -43.56 25.11 -33.49
N LYS A 350 -44.56 24.33 -33.06
CA LYS A 350 -45.88 24.30 -33.71
C LYS A 350 -46.56 25.66 -33.74
N ALA A 351 -46.48 26.41 -32.63
CA ALA A 351 -47.20 27.67 -32.48
C ALA A 351 -46.56 28.85 -33.21
N ARG A 352 -45.22 28.88 -33.34
CA ARG A 352 -44.48 30.07 -33.83
C ARG A 352 -43.52 29.82 -34.99
N GLY A 353 -43.34 28.58 -35.42
CA GLY A 353 -42.41 28.21 -36.51
C GLY A 353 -40.94 28.44 -36.16
N ARG A 354 -40.08 28.53 -37.18
CA ARG A 354 -38.62 28.62 -37.02
C ARG A 354 -38.17 30.02 -36.58
N THR A 355 -37.84 30.18 -35.30
CA THR A 355 -37.27 31.41 -34.73
C THR A 355 -35.81 31.23 -34.28
N SER A 356 -35.10 32.33 -34.03
CA SER A 356 -33.76 32.29 -33.41
C SER A 356 -33.78 31.68 -32.01
N ASP A 357 -34.84 31.98 -31.24
CA ASP A 357 -35.05 31.45 -29.89
C ASP A 357 -35.26 29.94 -29.91
N LEU A 358 -36.02 29.44 -30.91
CA LEU A 358 -36.19 28.00 -31.13
C LEU A 358 -34.86 27.31 -31.44
N ARG A 359 -34.02 27.88 -32.33
CA ARG A 359 -32.70 27.30 -32.63
C ARG A 359 -31.83 27.22 -31.38
N LYS A 360 -31.84 28.26 -30.55
CA LYS A 360 -31.12 28.28 -29.28
C LYS A 360 -31.62 27.19 -28.32
N ALA A 361 -32.94 27.06 -28.17
CA ALA A 361 -33.55 26.04 -27.32
C ALA A 361 -33.23 24.61 -27.79
N LEU A 362 -33.32 24.34 -29.10
CA LEU A 362 -32.97 23.06 -29.69
C LEU A 362 -31.48 22.72 -29.53
N SER A 363 -30.58 23.69 -29.67
CA SER A 363 -29.14 23.50 -29.41
C SER A 363 -28.89 23.10 -27.95
N LEU A 364 -29.51 23.79 -27.00
CA LEU A 364 -29.38 23.47 -25.57
C LEU A 364 -29.93 22.08 -25.23
N LEU A 365 -31.06 21.68 -25.84
CA LEU A 365 -31.60 20.33 -25.70
C LEU A 365 -30.69 19.25 -26.31
N ASN A 366 -30.07 19.51 -27.46
CA ASN A 366 -29.09 18.60 -28.05
C ASN A 366 -27.89 18.37 -27.12
N GLU A 367 -27.35 19.43 -26.53
CA GLU A 367 -26.25 19.32 -25.55
C GLU A 367 -26.69 18.56 -24.28
N ALA A 368 -27.91 18.81 -23.80
CA ALA A 368 -28.46 18.10 -22.64
C ALA A 368 -28.61 16.60 -22.93
N ARG A 369 -29.17 16.24 -24.08
CA ARG A 369 -29.29 14.85 -24.55
C ARG A 369 -27.93 14.18 -24.70
N HIS A 370 -26.95 14.85 -25.32
CA HIS A 370 -25.61 14.32 -25.48
C HIS A 370 -25.01 13.90 -24.12
N ASN A 371 -25.01 14.81 -23.15
CA ASN A 371 -24.48 14.53 -21.81
C ASN A 371 -25.24 13.40 -21.10
N TYR A 372 -26.58 13.40 -21.17
CA TYR A 372 -27.39 12.34 -20.59
C TYR A 372 -27.12 10.97 -21.23
N SER A 373 -27.14 10.89 -22.56
CA SER A 373 -26.84 9.67 -23.31
C SER A 373 -25.41 9.18 -23.04
N PHE A 374 -24.45 10.10 -22.93
CA PHE A 374 -23.07 9.75 -22.61
C PHE A 374 -22.94 9.11 -21.21
N VAL A 375 -23.70 9.59 -20.21
CA VAL A 375 -23.74 8.96 -18.87
C VAL A 375 -24.29 7.53 -18.93
N LEU A 376 -25.37 7.30 -19.71
CA LEU A 376 -25.99 5.99 -19.85
C LEU A 376 -25.10 4.98 -20.59
N LEU A 377 -24.50 5.40 -21.70
CA LEU A 377 -23.58 4.58 -22.51
C LEU A 377 -22.28 4.32 -21.75
N GLY A 378 -21.77 5.34 -21.07
CA GLY A 378 -20.55 5.27 -20.28
C GLY A 378 -20.68 4.52 -18.96
N LYS A 379 -21.90 4.23 -18.51
CA LYS A 379 -22.22 3.70 -17.17
C LYS A 379 -21.55 4.55 -16.10
N GLY A 380 -22.24 5.58 -15.62
CA GLY A 380 -21.68 6.62 -14.73
C GLY A 380 -20.87 6.12 -13.52
N VAL A 381 -21.03 4.86 -13.07
CA VAL A 381 -20.20 4.22 -12.04
C VAL A 381 -18.69 4.19 -12.36
N HIS A 382 -18.29 4.21 -13.64
CA HIS A 382 -16.87 4.30 -14.00
C HIS A 382 -16.26 5.66 -13.59
N ASN A 383 -17.08 6.71 -13.46
CA ASN A 383 -16.64 8.01 -12.97
C ASN A 383 -17.82 8.81 -12.39
N VAL A 384 -18.19 8.47 -11.16
CA VAL A 384 -19.41 8.99 -10.50
C VAL A 384 -19.40 10.51 -10.41
N GLU A 385 -18.25 11.10 -10.06
CA GLU A 385 -18.13 12.56 -9.92
C GLU A 385 -18.34 13.27 -11.27
N TYR A 386 -17.76 12.73 -12.36
CA TYR A 386 -17.95 13.29 -13.70
C TYR A 386 -19.39 13.10 -14.19
N ALA A 387 -19.99 11.93 -13.96
CA ALA A 387 -21.38 11.65 -14.31
C ALA A 387 -22.35 12.64 -13.64
N VAL A 388 -22.16 12.95 -12.36
CA VAL A 388 -22.98 13.94 -11.64
C VAL A 388 -22.83 15.34 -12.24
N LYS A 389 -21.59 15.77 -12.57
CA LYS A 389 -21.35 17.06 -13.25
C LYS A 389 -22.07 17.13 -14.59
N LEU A 390 -22.03 16.05 -15.38
CA LEU A 390 -22.72 15.96 -16.68
C LEU A 390 -24.24 16.06 -16.54
N LEU A 391 -24.83 15.36 -15.57
CA LEU A 391 -26.29 15.40 -15.32
C LEU A 391 -26.76 16.77 -14.79
N ASN A 392 -25.94 17.45 -13.98
CA ASN A 392 -26.20 18.83 -13.57
C ASN A 392 -26.21 19.77 -14.78
N VAL A 393 -25.19 19.69 -15.64
CA VAL A 393 -25.14 20.51 -16.86
C VAL A 393 -26.30 20.18 -17.78
N ALA A 394 -26.64 18.91 -17.99
CA ALA A 394 -27.81 18.53 -18.77
C ALA A 394 -29.10 19.15 -18.22
N SER A 395 -29.32 19.08 -16.90
CA SER A 395 -30.48 19.70 -16.25
C SER A 395 -30.48 21.23 -16.43
N ASN A 396 -29.34 21.90 -16.22
CA ASN A 396 -29.23 23.35 -16.43
C ASN A 396 -29.49 23.77 -17.89
N LYS A 397 -29.08 22.94 -18.85
CA LYS A 397 -29.34 23.17 -20.28
C LYS A 397 -30.82 23.03 -20.62
N THR A 398 -31.55 22.10 -19.98
CA THR A 398 -33.02 22.02 -20.13
C THR A 398 -33.74 23.27 -19.62
N GLU A 399 -33.31 23.81 -18.48
CA GLU A 399 -33.84 25.07 -17.92
C GLU A 399 -33.52 26.26 -18.83
N GLY A 400 -32.31 26.30 -19.41
CA GLY A 400 -31.92 27.29 -20.41
C GLY A 400 -32.75 27.20 -21.69
N ALA A 401 -33.13 26.00 -22.13
CA ALA A 401 -33.99 25.81 -23.29
C ALA A 401 -35.40 26.36 -23.05
N LEU A 402 -35.97 26.11 -21.86
CA LEU A 402 -37.26 26.67 -21.44
C LEU A 402 -37.23 28.20 -21.33
N ALA A 403 -36.16 28.76 -20.76
CA ALA A 403 -35.98 30.21 -20.67
C ALA A 403 -35.82 30.89 -22.04
N ALA A 404 -35.26 30.18 -23.03
CA ALA A 404 -35.12 30.70 -24.39
C ALA A 404 -36.47 30.87 -25.10
N ILE A 405 -37.42 29.95 -24.90
CA ILE A 405 -38.74 30.00 -25.53
C ILE A 405 -39.79 30.79 -24.72
N ASN A 406 -39.55 30.99 -23.43
CA ASN A 406 -40.44 31.73 -22.53
C ASN A 406 -39.65 32.74 -21.68
N LYS A 407 -39.75 34.03 -22.03
CA LYS A 407 -39.05 35.12 -21.31
C LYS A 407 -39.50 35.31 -19.85
N ASN A 408 -40.68 34.83 -19.49
CA ASN A 408 -41.19 34.91 -18.12
C ASN A 408 -40.76 33.71 -17.27
N TYR A 409 -40.14 32.70 -17.88
CA TYR A 409 -39.63 31.53 -17.18
C TYR A 409 -38.36 31.88 -16.42
N ARG A 410 -38.31 31.50 -15.13
CA ARG A 410 -37.12 31.67 -14.29
C ARG A 410 -36.41 30.33 -14.20
N PRO A 411 -35.25 30.16 -14.86
CA PRO A 411 -34.53 28.89 -14.84
C PRO A 411 -34.03 28.57 -13.44
N ARG A 412 -34.17 27.32 -13.03
CA ARG A 412 -33.58 26.77 -11.81
C ARG A 412 -32.15 26.35 -12.09
N GLU A 413 -31.29 26.52 -11.10
CA GLU A 413 -29.91 26.01 -11.15
C GLU A 413 -29.78 24.68 -10.38
N PHE A 414 -29.13 23.71 -11.02
CA PHE A 414 -28.80 22.39 -10.47
C PHE A 414 -27.30 22.30 -10.21
N ARG A 415 -26.96 22.05 -8.94
CA ARG A 415 -25.58 21.95 -8.43
C ARG A 415 -25.44 20.79 -7.46
N THR A 416 -25.95 19.60 -7.80
CA THR A 416 -25.74 18.42 -6.96
C THR A 416 -24.23 18.18 -6.82
N GLN A 417 -23.71 18.25 -5.61
CA GLN A 417 -22.29 18.01 -5.33
C GLN A 417 -22.12 16.67 -4.63
N MET A 418 -21.05 15.97 -4.98
CA MET A 418 -20.61 14.81 -4.25
C MET A 418 -19.81 15.26 -3.03
N ASP A 419 -20.12 14.69 -1.88
CA ASP A 419 -19.39 14.85 -0.64
C ASP A 419 -18.64 13.55 -0.26
N CYS A 420 -17.98 13.57 0.89
CA CYS A 420 -17.20 12.43 1.35
C CYS A 420 -18.06 11.17 1.53
N THR A 421 -19.31 11.30 1.97
CA THR A 421 -20.19 10.18 2.35
C THR A 421 -20.98 9.63 1.16
N SER A 422 -21.32 10.47 0.19
CA SER A 422 -21.92 10.03 -1.08
C SER A 422 -20.90 9.42 -2.04
N LEU A 423 -19.64 9.87 -1.99
CA LEU A 423 -18.61 9.38 -2.90
C LEU A 423 -17.84 8.17 -2.37
N CYS A 424 -17.31 8.16 -1.14
CA CYS A 424 -16.39 7.09 -0.72
C CYS A 424 -16.62 6.54 0.69
N HIS A 425 -17.12 7.35 1.61
CA HIS A 425 -17.28 7.01 3.03
C HIS A 425 -18.75 6.76 3.35
N VAL A 426 -19.41 5.91 2.56
CA VAL A 426 -20.85 5.65 2.67
C VAL A 426 -21.16 5.06 4.05
N GLY A 427 -22.03 5.73 4.81
CA GLY A 427 -22.48 5.28 6.12
C GLY A 427 -21.49 5.51 7.27
N ILE A 428 -20.36 6.18 7.02
CA ILE A 428 -19.37 6.47 8.07
C ILE A 428 -19.96 7.32 9.19
N GLU A 429 -20.94 8.16 8.86
CA GLU A 429 -21.63 9.05 9.80
C GLU A 429 -22.45 8.29 10.85
N LYS A 430 -22.60 6.97 10.69
CA LYS A 430 -23.30 6.08 11.65
C LYS A 430 -22.34 5.18 12.43
N ARG A 431 -21.04 5.20 12.10
CA ARG A 431 -20.07 4.27 12.68
C ARG A 431 -19.35 4.87 13.89
N SER A 432 -19.06 3.98 14.83
CA SER A 432 -18.17 4.26 15.95
C SER A 432 -16.78 3.72 15.65
N VAL A 433 -15.75 4.49 15.96
CA VAL A 433 -14.35 4.11 15.73
C VAL A 433 -13.52 4.30 17.01
N PRO A 434 -12.46 3.51 17.23
CA PRO A 434 -11.53 3.79 18.30
C PRO A 434 -10.86 5.15 18.13
N PHE A 435 -10.81 5.95 19.19
CA PHE A 435 -10.10 7.23 19.24
C PHE A 435 -9.39 7.35 20.58
N ASN A 436 -8.06 7.19 20.58
CA ASN A 436 -7.27 7.00 21.80
C ASN A 436 -7.82 5.82 22.61
N GLU A 437 -8.20 6.06 23.87
CA GLU A 437 -8.70 5.06 24.81
C GLU A 437 -10.24 5.02 24.87
N ILE A 438 -10.93 5.84 24.05
CA ILE A 438 -12.39 5.92 24.01
C ILE A 438 -12.93 5.50 22.65
N THR A 439 -14.22 5.21 22.61
CA THR A 439 -14.95 4.98 21.36
C THR A 439 -15.55 6.29 20.87
N PHE A 440 -15.13 6.76 19.71
CA PHE A 440 -15.66 7.96 19.07
C PHE A 440 -16.85 7.62 18.19
N SER A 441 -18.00 8.25 18.45
CA SER A 441 -19.23 8.10 17.67
C SER A 441 -19.36 9.22 16.62
N HIS A 442 -19.31 8.87 15.33
CA HIS A 442 -19.64 9.85 14.29
C HIS A 442 -21.12 10.26 14.32
N ALA A 443 -22.01 9.36 14.75
CA ALA A 443 -23.44 9.64 14.79
C ALA A 443 -23.76 10.83 15.70
N SER A 444 -23.12 10.89 16.87
CA SER A 444 -23.32 11.98 17.83
C SER A 444 -22.79 13.31 17.30
N HIS A 445 -21.62 13.31 16.65
CA HIS A 445 -20.97 14.56 16.24
C HIS A 445 -21.44 15.07 14.86
N VAL A 446 -21.57 14.18 13.88
CA VAL A 446 -21.90 14.58 12.49
C VAL A 446 -23.40 14.72 12.32
N ARG A 447 -24.21 13.76 12.81
CA ARG A 447 -25.67 13.83 12.69
C ARG A 447 -26.32 14.57 13.84
N GLY A 448 -25.82 14.42 15.07
CA GLY A 448 -26.33 15.11 16.25
C GLY A 448 -25.96 16.59 16.23
N ASP A 449 -24.66 16.89 16.31
CA ASP A 449 -24.16 18.27 16.42
C ASP A 449 -24.00 18.99 15.06
N GLY A 450 -24.20 18.30 13.94
CA GLY A 450 -24.07 18.88 12.59
C GLY A 450 -22.63 19.24 12.19
N ARG A 451 -21.61 18.66 12.85
CA ARG A 451 -20.19 18.94 12.58
C ARG A 451 -19.80 18.54 11.17
N LYS A 452 -19.05 19.40 10.48
CA LYS A 452 -18.51 19.10 9.16
C LYS A 452 -17.30 18.18 9.28
N CYS A 453 -17.13 17.26 8.33
CA CYS A 453 -15.99 16.34 8.30
C CYS A 453 -14.63 17.09 8.35
N SER A 454 -14.56 18.27 7.71
CA SER A 454 -13.36 19.11 7.64
C SER A 454 -12.95 19.75 8.97
N GLU A 455 -13.80 19.70 10.01
CA GLU A 455 -13.48 20.18 11.36
C GLU A 455 -12.58 19.18 12.12
N CYS A 456 -12.51 17.92 11.68
CA CYS A 456 -11.70 16.88 12.32
C CYS A 456 -10.71 16.21 11.36
N HIS A 457 -11.04 16.20 10.07
CA HIS A 457 -10.27 15.52 9.03
C HIS A 457 -9.72 16.50 7.99
N SER A 458 -8.54 16.17 7.45
CA SER A 458 -7.93 16.86 6.33
C SER A 458 -8.86 16.94 5.12
N SER A 459 -8.70 18.00 4.32
CA SER A 459 -9.34 18.10 3.01
C SER A 459 -8.94 16.93 2.10
N ARG A 460 -9.69 16.78 1.00
CA ARG A 460 -9.50 15.70 0.01
C ARG A 460 -8.08 15.67 -0.59
N GLU A 461 -7.39 16.81 -0.69
CA GLU A 461 -6.02 16.90 -1.23
C GLU A 461 -4.97 16.23 -0.34
N ASN A 462 -5.20 16.22 0.98
CA ASN A 462 -4.34 15.58 1.98
C ASN A 462 -5.06 14.41 2.66
N HIS A 463 -5.93 13.72 1.92
CA HIS A 463 -6.92 12.77 2.41
C HIS A 463 -6.40 11.80 3.49
N GLY A 464 -7.23 11.56 4.51
CA GLY A 464 -7.02 10.49 5.48
C GLY A 464 -6.22 10.86 6.72
N LYS A 465 -6.00 12.15 7.00
CA LYS A 465 -5.42 12.59 8.28
C LYS A 465 -6.50 13.14 9.20
N THR A 466 -6.59 12.57 10.39
CA THR A 466 -7.35 13.17 11.50
C THR A 466 -6.41 14.10 12.24
N PHE A 467 -6.76 15.39 12.32
CA PHE A 467 -5.97 16.36 13.08
C PHE A 467 -6.55 16.63 14.47
N LEU A 468 -7.75 16.13 14.76
CA LEU A 468 -8.29 16.09 16.11
C LEU A 468 -7.37 15.23 17.00
N LYS A 469 -6.78 15.84 18.03
CA LYS A 469 -5.84 15.18 18.95
C LYS A 469 -6.45 14.88 20.32
N ASN A 470 -7.43 15.68 20.77
CA ASN A 470 -8.07 15.51 22.06
C ASN A 470 -9.54 15.97 22.00
N CYS A 471 -10.33 15.48 22.95
CA CYS A 471 -11.75 15.81 23.08
C CYS A 471 -11.97 17.13 23.85
N ALA A 472 -11.03 17.50 24.73
CA ALA A 472 -11.15 18.60 25.68
C ALA A 472 -11.39 19.96 25.01
N GLY A 473 -10.83 20.20 23.82
CA GLY A 473 -11.04 21.47 23.11
C GLY A 473 -12.51 21.76 22.77
N CYS A 474 -13.32 20.72 22.59
CA CYS A 474 -14.76 20.84 22.37
C CYS A 474 -15.55 20.57 23.65
N HIS A 475 -15.21 19.50 24.38
CA HIS A 475 -16.02 18.96 25.49
C HIS A 475 -15.72 19.53 26.88
N HIS A 476 -14.60 20.24 27.08
CA HIS A 476 -14.43 21.07 28.28
C HIS A 476 -15.00 22.47 28.01
N GLY A 477 -15.56 23.13 29.01
CA GLY A 477 -16.21 24.45 28.86
C GLY A 477 -17.60 24.51 29.50
N GLU A 478 -18.05 25.70 29.89
CA GLU A 478 -19.39 25.90 30.47
C GLU A 478 -20.54 25.57 29.51
N GLU A 479 -20.30 25.70 28.20
CA GLU A 479 -21.27 25.42 27.16
C GLU A 479 -21.56 23.92 26.93
N ASN A 480 -20.76 23.00 27.49
CA ASN A 480 -20.82 21.59 27.13
C ASN A 480 -21.36 20.69 28.25
N LYS A 481 -22.69 20.55 28.30
CA LYS A 481 -23.42 19.72 29.29
C LYS A 481 -23.77 18.32 28.78
N ALA A 482 -23.41 17.99 27.54
CA ALA A 482 -23.87 16.76 26.88
C ALA A 482 -23.04 15.52 27.24
N VAL A 483 -21.85 15.69 27.81
CA VAL A 483 -20.97 14.57 28.18
C VAL A 483 -20.58 14.64 29.65
N HIS A 484 -20.61 13.48 30.32
CA HIS A 484 -20.16 13.34 31.70
C HIS A 484 -18.65 13.05 31.75
N CYS A 485 -17.97 13.53 32.81
CA CYS A 485 -16.53 13.40 32.96
C CYS A 485 -16.09 11.92 32.93
N GLU A 486 -16.85 11.05 33.59
CA GLU A 486 -16.62 9.60 33.67
C GLU A 486 -16.69 8.90 32.31
N GLY A 487 -17.45 9.43 31.34
CA GLY A 487 -17.53 8.86 29.99
C GLY A 487 -16.21 8.96 29.20
N CYS A 488 -15.33 9.89 29.59
CA CYS A 488 -14.03 10.09 28.97
C CYS A 488 -12.86 9.78 29.91
N HIS A 489 -13.03 9.98 31.21
CA HIS A 489 -12.02 9.76 32.24
C HIS A 489 -12.25 8.45 33.02
N LEU A 490 -12.44 7.35 32.28
CA LEU A 490 -12.83 6.04 32.82
C LEU A 490 -11.88 5.54 33.91
N GLU A 491 -10.57 5.63 33.71
CA GLU A 491 -9.58 5.14 34.69
C GLU A 491 -9.53 6.02 35.95
N VAL A 492 -9.77 7.33 35.81
CA VAL A 492 -9.91 8.24 36.96
C VAL A 492 -11.17 7.88 37.74
N LYS A 493 -12.29 7.63 37.04
CA LYS A 493 -13.55 7.22 37.68
C LYS A 493 -13.41 5.89 38.41
N LYS A 494 -12.89 4.86 37.75
CA LYS A 494 -12.64 3.54 38.37
C LYS A 494 -11.76 3.66 39.61
N LEU A 495 -10.68 4.45 39.53
CA LEU A 495 -9.80 4.64 40.67
C LEU A 495 -10.50 5.42 41.81
N PHE A 496 -11.25 6.46 41.47
CA PHE A 496 -12.02 7.25 42.44
C PHE A 496 -13.10 6.42 43.14
N ASP A 497 -13.77 5.54 42.40
CA ASP A 497 -14.73 4.55 42.94
C ASP A 497 -14.05 3.37 43.63
N GLY A 498 -12.73 3.24 43.48
CA GLY A 498 -11.96 2.14 44.06
C GLY A 498 -12.25 0.78 43.44
N GLN A 499 -12.54 0.73 42.15
CA GLN A 499 -12.97 -0.47 41.43
C GLN A 499 -11.99 -0.88 40.33
N GLY A 500 -12.12 -2.13 39.89
CA GLY A 500 -11.46 -2.67 38.70
C GLY A 500 -10.09 -3.30 38.93
N GLY A 501 -9.48 -3.15 40.12
CA GLY A 501 -8.21 -3.78 40.47
C GLY A 501 -8.25 -5.30 40.50
N ILE A 502 -7.26 -5.95 39.90
CA ILE A 502 -7.10 -7.41 39.95
C ILE A 502 -6.54 -7.80 41.30
N GLY A 503 -7.24 -8.69 42.02
CA GLY A 503 -6.77 -9.25 43.29
C GLY A 503 -6.66 -8.23 44.44
N VAL A 504 -7.31 -7.07 44.29
CA VAL A 504 -7.41 -6.02 45.31
C VAL A 504 -8.88 -5.77 45.60
N LYS A 505 -9.24 -5.63 46.87
CA LYS A 505 -10.64 -5.42 47.27
C LYS A 505 -11.09 -4.03 46.86
N GLU A 506 -12.34 -3.91 46.41
CA GLU A 506 -12.89 -2.61 46.06
C GLU A 506 -12.92 -1.68 47.27
N LYS A 507 -12.47 -0.44 47.08
CA LYS A 507 -12.37 0.55 48.15
C LYS A 507 -12.57 1.97 47.63
N PRO A 508 -13.81 2.46 47.58
CA PRO A 508 -14.11 3.81 47.15
C PRO A 508 -13.32 4.87 47.90
N SER A 509 -13.02 5.97 47.21
CA SER A 509 -12.39 7.13 47.84
C SER A 509 -13.31 7.72 48.91
N GLU A 510 -12.76 8.21 50.02
CA GLU A 510 -13.51 8.97 51.03
C GLU A 510 -14.21 10.23 50.45
N LYS A 511 -13.76 10.65 49.26
CA LYS A 511 -14.34 11.76 48.49
C LYS A 511 -15.57 11.34 47.66
N ALA A 512 -15.76 10.04 47.44
CA ALA A 512 -16.79 9.52 46.55
C ALA A 512 -18.19 9.74 47.14
N GLY A 513 -19.09 10.35 46.36
CA GLY A 513 -20.45 10.68 46.80
C GLY A 513 -20.58 11.98 47.60
N THR A 514 -19.47 12.62 47.97
CA THR A 514 -19.47 13.89 48.72
C THR A 514 -19.01 15.08 47.89
N VAL A 515 -17.99 14.91 47.05
CA VAL A 515 -17.48 15.97 46.16
C VAL A 515 -17.54 15.55 44.69
N GLY A 516 -17.96 16.48 43.84
CA GLY A 516 -17.97 16.33 42.39
C GLY A 516 -16.60 16.64 41.76
N CYS A 517 -16.42 16.22 40.51
CA CYS A 517 -15.15 16.44 39.80
C CYS A 517 -14.82 17.93 39.65
N LEU A 518 -15.81 18.78 39.36
CA LEU A 518 -15.64 20.22 39.15
C LEU A 518 -15.37 20.99 40.45
N ASP A 519 -15.69 20.42 41.62
CA ASP A 519 -15.39 21.05 42.90
C ASP A 519 -13.89 21.13 43.14
N CYS A 520 -13.14 20.13 42.64
CA CYS A 520 -11.69 20.14 42.65
C CYS A 520 -11.09 20.69 41.33
N HIS A 521 -11.78 20.52 40.19
CA HIS A 521 -11.28 20.90 38.86
C HIS A 521 -12.09 22.04 38.20
N PRO A 522 -12.10 23.26 38.78
CA PRO A 522 -12.89 24.37 38.24
C PRO A 522 -12.34 24.90 36.90
N GLY A 523 -11.04 24.74 36.63
CA GLY A 523 -10.42 25.18 35.38
C GLY A 523 -11.01 24.53 34.14
N VAL A 524 -11.61 23.33 34.27
CA VAL A 524 -12.27 22.59 33.19
C VAL A 524 -13.37 23.42 32.53
N SER A 525 -14.17 24.15 33.32
CA SER A 525 -15.23 25.04 32.83
C SER A 525 -14.70 26.19 31.96
N SER A 526 -13.44 26.57 32.15
CA SER A 526 -12.74 27.59 31.35
C SER A 526 -11.76 27.01 30.32
N LYS A 527 -11.85 25.70 30.00
CA LYS A 527 -10.91 24.98 29.10
C LYS A 527 -9.44 25.07 29.54
N LYS A 528 -9.20 25.28 30.85
CA LYS A 528 -7.86 25.38 31.44
C LYS A 528 -7.57 24.14 32.27
N LYS A 529 -6.33 23.64 32.19
CA LYS A 529 -5.87 22.57 33.07
C LYS A 529 -5.49 23.17 34.42
N ASP A 530 -6.10 22.66 35.49
CA ASP A 530 -5.72 23.05 36.85
C ASP A 530 -4.29 22.58 37.17
N SER A 531 -3.49 23.49 37.72
CA SER A 531 -2.17 23.16 38.25
C SER A 531 -2.30 22.46 39.59
N PHE A 532 -1.33 21.63 39.95
CA PHE A 532 -1.36 20.94 41.24
C PHE A 532 -1.42 21.93 42.41
N ASP A 533 -0.71 23.06 42.32
CA ASP A 533 -0.74 24.08 43.37
C ASP A 533 -2.13 24.74 43.50
N SER A 534 -2.86 24.87 42.40
CA SER A 534 -4.26 25.33 42.42
C SER A 534 -5.16 24.31 43.12
N LEU A 535 -4.94 23.01 42.87
CA LEU A 535 -5.70 21.93 43.52
C LEU A 535 -5.42 21.88 45.03
N VAL A 536 -4.17 22.09 45.44
CA VAL A 536 -3.78 22.17 46.86
C VAL A 536 -4.51 23.31 47.57
N LYS A 537 -4.59 24.49 46.93
CA LYS A 537 -5.36 25.62 47.48
C LYS A 537 -6.83 25.26 47.65
N ARG A 538 -7.40 24.55 46.67
CA ARG A 538 -8.80 24.12 46.70
C ARG A 538 -9.10 23.15 47.87
N CYS A 539 -8.16 22.30 48.26
CA CYS A 539 -8.30 21.49 49.48
C CYS A 539 -8.42 22.36 50.73
N VAL A 540 -7.62 23.43 50.85
CA VAL A 540 -7.59 24.33 52.02
C VAL A 540 -8.80 25.29 52.06
N GLU A 541 -9.55 25.42 50.98
CA GLU A 541 -10.79 26.21 50.98
C GLU A 541 -11.94 25.50 51.72
N CYS A 542 -11.88 24.16 51.83
CA CYS A 542 -12.86 23.36 52.56
C CYS A 542 -12.28 22.69 53.82
N HIS A 543 -10.96 22.54 53.89
CA HIS A 543 -10.24 21.89 55.00
C HIS A 543 -9.18 22.83 55.60
N ASP A 544 -8.66 22.49 56.78
CA ASP A 544 -7.60 23.26 57.40
C ASP A 544 -6.27 23.21 56.61
N PRO A 545 -5.31 24.12 56.86
CA PRO A 545 -4.06 24.20 56.11
C PRO A 545 -3.23 22.91 56.08
N SER A 546 -3.37 22.00 57.05
CA SER A 546 -2.63 20.73 57.07
C SER A 546 -2.99 19.81 55.90
N TYR A 547 -4.18 19.95 55.32
CA TYR A 547 -4.60 19.20 54.13
C TYR A 547 -3.79 19.58 52.88
N GLY A 548 -3.29 20.81 52.80
CA GLY A 548 -2.42 21.22 51.71
C GLY A 548 -1.08 20.48 51.73
N GLU A 549 -0.50 20.34 52.93
CA GLU A 549 0.72 19.53 53.14
C GLU A 549 0.45 18.04 52.90
N MET A 550 -0.72 17.55 53.30
CA MET A 550 -1.15 16.17 53.06
C MET A 550 -1.21 15.87 51.56
N ALA A 551 -1.81 16.74 50.75
CA ALA A 551 -1.88 16.57 49.30
C ALA A 551 -0.48 16.51 48.64
N LEU A 552 0.46 17.36 49.10
CA LEU A 552 1.85 17.31 48.66
C LEU A 552 2.53 15.98 49.01
N LYS A 553 2.35 15.50 50.26
CA LYS A 553 2.85 14.19 50.71
C LYS A 553 2.25 13.05 49.89
N TRP A 554 0.96 13.10 49.58
CA TRP A 554 0.29 12.11 48.73
C TRP A 554 0.90 12.05 47.34
N ARG A 555 1.15 13.21 46.71
CA ARG A 555 1.80 13.27 45.38
C ARG A 555 3.18 12.64 45.39
N THR A 556 3.99 12.96 46.40
CA THR A 556 5.35 12.43 46.53
C THR A 556 5.34 10.93 46.79
N SER A 557 4.58 10.46 47.78
CA SER A 557 4.46 9.04 48.15
C SER A 557 3.95 8.17 46.99
N PHE A 558 2.94 8.66 46.27
CA PHE A 558 2.44 7.98 45.08
C PHE A 558 3.51 7.94 43.98
N GLY A 559 4.20 9.06 43.71
CA GLY A 559 5.25 9.13 42.69
C GLY A 559 6.42 8.17 42.96
N GLU A 560 6.85 8.05 44.21
CA GLU A 560 7.90 7.11 44.63
C GLU A 560 7.45 5.65 44.46
N SER A 561 6.23 5.33 44.89
CA SER A 561 5.65 3.98 44.76
C SER A 561 5.51 3.59 43.29
N LEU A 562 5.02 4.52 42.46
CA LEU A 562 4.87 4.33 41.03
C LEU A 562 6.21 4.11 40.34
N LYS A 563 7.23 4.92 40.66
CA LYS A 563 8.59 4.74 40.12
C LYS A 563 9.17 3.36 40.47
N LYS A 564 9.08 2.97 41.74
CA LYS A 564 9.60 1.68 42.23
C LYS A 564 8.95 0.48 41.53
N VAL A 565 7.63 0.50 41.34
CA VAL A 565 6.91 -0.57 40.63
C VAL A 565 7.22 -0.54 39.14
N GLY A 566 7.28 0.65 38.53
CA GLY A 566 7.62 0.82 37.11
C GLY A 566 9.00 0.25 36.76
N GLU A 567 10.01 0.48 37.60
CA GLU A 567 11.36 -0.10 37.42
C GLU A 567 11.35 -1.63 37.45
N LYS A 568 10.58 -2.24 38.37
CA LYS A 568 10.39 -3.69 38.42
C LYS A 568 9.69 -4.22 37.17
N LEU A 569 8.70 -3.47 36.68
CA LEU A 569 7.89 -3.84 35.53
C LEU A 569 8.75 -3.91 34.27
N GLU A 570 9.58 -2.88 34.02
CA GLU A 570 10.51 -2.87 32.90
C GLU A 570 11.56 -3.97 33.00
N ARG A 571 12.05 -4.27 34.21
CA ARG A 571 12.98 -5.40 34.43
C ARG A 571 12.36 -6.74 34.05
N VAL A 572 11.13 -7.02 34.47
CA VAL A 572 10.42 -8.26 34.13
C VAL A 572 10.10 -8.31 32.64
N ARG A 573 9.64 -7.21 32.05
CA ARG A 573 9.37 -7.09 30.60
C ARG A 573 10.61 -7.47 29.78
N GLY A 574 11.76 -6.88 30.11
CA GLY A 574 13.02 -7.16 29.41
C GLY A 574 13.46 -8.63 29.52
N GLU A 575 13.26 -9.28 30.66
CA GLU A 575 13.57 -10.71 30.82
C GLU A 575 12.60 -11.61 30.04
N ILE A 576 11.30 -11.26 29.98
CA ILE A 576 10.31 -11.98 29.16
C ILE A 576 10.67 -11.86 27.66
N GLU A 577 10.94 -10.64 27.18
CA GLU A 577 11.34 -10.40 25.78
C GLU A 577 12.62 -11.14 25.40
N ARG A 578 13.59 -11.21 26.33
CA ARG A 578 14.83 -11.97 26.13
C ARG A 578 14.56 -13.45 25.94
N ILE A 579 13.66 -14.05 26.74
CA ILE A 579 13.31 -15.47 26.62
C ILE A 579 12.53 -15.73 25.33
N ASP A 580 11.58 -14.86 24.97
CA ASP A 580 10.79 -14.98 23.73
C ASP A 580 11.69 -14.95 22.49
N ARG A 581 12.70 -14.06 22.43
CA ARG A 581 13.68 -14.02 21.33
C ARG A 581 14.52 -15.28 21.21
N LEU A 582 14.72 -16.01 22.32
CA LEU A 582 15.45 -17.27 22.36
C LEU A 582 14.53 -18.49 22.13
N GLY A 583 13.26 -18.28 21.76
CA GLY A 583 12.28 -19.34 21.50
C GLY A 583 11.79 -20.06 22.77
N GLY A 584 11.99 -19.47 23.94
CA GLY A 584 11.60 -20.07 25.21
C GLY A 584 10.13 -19.81 25.58
N HIS A 585 9.52 -20.73 26.32
CA HIS A 585 8.15 -20.55 26.84
C HIS A 585 8.10 -19.52 27.98
N THR A 586 7.30 -18.47 27.81
CA THR A 586 7.09 -17.39 28.80
C THR A 586 5.70 -17.36 29.43
N PHE A 587 4.84 -18.32 29.09
CA PHE A 587 3.42 -18.36 29.51
C PHE A 587 3.23 -18.18 31.03
N VAL A 588 4.08 -18.81 31.83
CA VAL A 588 3.98 -18.78 33.30
C VAL A 588 4.24 -17.37 33.87
N TYR A 589 5.11 -16.57 33.22
CA TYR A 589 5.43 -15.20 33.65
C TYR A 589 4.40 -14.19 33.15
N ARG A 590 3.79 -14.44 31.98
CA ARG A 590 2.86 -13.50 31.33
C ARG A 590 1.62 -13.22 32.16
N LYS A 591 1.11 -14.21 32.91
CA LYS A 591 -0.02 -13.99 33.83
C LYS A 591 0.35 -13.01 34.95
N LEU A 592 1.44 -13.28 35.68
CA LEU A 592 1.91 -12.42 36.77
C LEU A 592 2.23 -11.01 36.29
N PHE A 593 2.90 -10.92 35.14
CA PHE A 593 3.22 -9.66 34.50
C PHE A 593 1.98 -8.88 34.07
N GLY A 594 1.02 -9.54 33.41
CA GLY A 594 -0.22 -8.92 32.96
C GLY A 594 -1.09 -8.40 34.11
N GLU A 595 -1.22 -9.17 35.19
CA GLU A 595 -1.94 -8.73 36.40
C GLU A 595 -1.28 -7.50 37.05
N ALA A 596 0.07 -7.49 37.12
CA ALA A 596 0.81 -6.34 37.64
C ALA A 596 0.71 -5.10 36.74
N GLU A 597 0.84 -5.28 35.43
CA GLU A 597 0.74 -4.22 34.43
C GLU A 597 -0.66 -3.59 34.40
N PHE A 598 -1.70 -4.40 34.58
CA PHE A 598 -3.06 -3.92 34.69
C PHE A 598 -3.23 -2.98 35.90
N ASN A 599 -2.90 -3.44 37.12
CA ASN A 599 -3.05 -2.64 38.33
C ASN A 599 -2.16 -1.40 38.34
N TYR A 600 -0.92 -1.52 37.82
CA TYR A 600 -0.01 -0.39 37.64
C TYR A 600 -0.60 0.67 36.71
N ASN A 601 -1.19 0.26 35.58
CA ASN A 601 -1.80 1.19 34.63
C ASN A 601 -3.06 1.86 35.17
N LEU A 602 -3.91 1.15 35.92
CA LEU A 602 -5.08 1.73 36.59
C LEU A 602 -4.66 2.84 37.57
N ALA A 603 -3.70 2.55 38.45
CA ALA A 603 -3.17 3.53 39.40
C ALA A 603 -2.50 4.74 38.69
N ARG A 604 -1.72 4.48 37.64
CA ARG A 604 -1.03 5.53 36.87
C ARG A 604 -1.99 6.41 36.08
N LYS A 605 -2.89 5.81 35.28
CA LYS A 605 -3.83 6.52 34.40
C LYS A 605 -4.93 7.22 35.21
N GLY A 606 -5.36 6.62 36.32
CA GLY A 606 -6.33 7.22 37.24
C GLY A 606 -5.75 8.34 38.10
N ASN A 607 -4.42 8.50 38.13
CA ASN A 607 -3.67 9.40 38.99
C ASN A 607 -3.97 9.16 40.49
N GLY A 608 -3.03 8.50 41.16
CA GLY A 608 -3.20 7.93 42.49
C GLY A 608 -3.74 8.85 43.59
N ILE A 609 -3.66 10.16 43.41
CA ILE A 609 -4.15 11.16 44.37
C ILE A 609 -5.69 11.13 44.49
N HIS A 610 -6.41 10.69 43.45
CA HIS A 610 -7.88 10.56 43.51
C HIS A 610 -8.33 9.52 44.53
N ASN A 611 -7.51 8.49 44.78
CA ASN A 611 -7.72 7.47 45.82
C ASN A 611 -6.37 6.84 46.20
N LEU A 612 -5.63 7.49 47.12
CA LEU A 612 -4.26 7.11 47.42
C LEU A 612 -4.18 5.73 48.05
N GLU A 613 -5.08 5.41 48.96
CA GLU A 613 -5.06 4.15 49.69
C GLU A 613 -5.28 2.97 48.75
N TYR A 614 -6.32 3.03 47.90
CA TYR A 614 -6.56 2.02 46.89
C TYR A 614 -5.39 1.93 45.89
N SER A 615 -4.81 3.08 45.50
CA SER A 615 -3.64 3.10 44.62
C SER A 615 -2.41 2.41 45.23
N GLN A 616 -2.19 2.57 46.52
CA GLN A 616 -1.10 1.89 47.24
C GLN A 616 -1.36 0.38 47.31
N GLU A 617 -2.60 -0.06 47.49
CA GLU A 617 -2.94 -1.49 47.43
C GLU A 617 -2.73 -2.08 46.02
N LEU A 618 -3.16 -1.38 44.97
CA LEU A 618 -2.93 -1.75 43.57
C LEU A 618 -1.44 -1.90 43.27
N LEU A 619 -0.63 -0.90 43.64
CA LEU A 619 0.82 -0.91 43.43
C LEU A 619 1.52 -1.97 44.30
N GLY A 620 1.04 -2.19 45.53
CA GLY A 620 1.52 -3.24 46.42
C GLY A 620 1.28 -4.64 45.83
N PHE A 621 0.09 -4.89 45.31
CA PHE A 621 -0.23 -6.13 44.60
C PHE A 621 0.63 -6.31 43.35
N ALA A 622 0.74 -5.27 42.51
CA ALA A 622 1.57 -5.30 41.32
C ALA A 622 3.04 -5.60 41.66
N SER A 623 3.59 -4.98 42.70
CA SER A 623 4.94 -5.28 43.17
C SER A 623 5.11 -6.75 43.56
N ARG A 624 4.17 -7.32 44.35
CA ARG A 624 4.25 -8.73 44.76
C ARG A 624 4.24 -9.69 43.57
N ARG A 625 3.38 -9.43 42.57
CA ARG A 625 3.32 -10.21 41.33
C ARG A 625 4.61 -10.12 40.51
N LEU A 626 5.22 -8.94 40.42
CA LEU A 626 6.51 -8.77 39.74
C LEU A 626 7.64 -9.46 40.51
N ASP A 627 7.63 -9.43 41.84
CA ASP A 627 8.60 -10.14 42.68
C ASP A 627 8.47 -11.67 42.51
N GLU A 628 7.24 -12.20 42.44
CA GLU A 628 6.97 -13.59 42.09
C GLU A 628 7.52 -13.95 40.70
N ALA A 629 7.27 -13.11 39.69
CA ALA A 629 7.78 -13.32 38.33
C ALA A 629 9.32 -13.34 38.30
N LEU A 630 9.98 -12.39 38.98
CA LEU A 630 11.44 -12.33 39.08
C LEU A 630 12.02 -13.57 39.77
N LYS A 631 11.38 -14.06 40.84
CA LYS A 631 11.80 -15.28 41.55
C LYS A 631 11.67 -16.53 40.68
N GLN A 632 10.65 -16.60 39.83
CA GLN A 632 10.50 -17.71 38.88
C GLN A 632 11.49 -17.61 37.71
N LEU A 633 11.82 -16.38 37.28
CA LEU A 633 12.84 -16.12 36.25
C LEU A 633 14.26 -16.46 36.75
N SER A 634 14.55 -16.24 38.04
CA SER A 634 15.86 -16.58 38.63
C SER A 634 16.07 -18.08 38.77
N LYS A 635 15.05 -18.85 39.19
CA LYS A 635 15.14 -20.32 39.30
C LYS A 635 15.51 -21.01 37.97
N LYS A 636 15.06 -20.46 36.84
CA LYS A 636 15.38 -20.99 35.50
C LYS A 636 16.82 -20.68 35.04
N LYS A 637 17.50 -19.71 35.67
CA LYS A 637 18.93 -19.46 35.42
C LYS A 637 19.85 -20.48 36.11
N GLU A 638 19.34 -21.24 37.08
CA GLU A 638 20.11 -22.20 37.90
C GLU A 638 19.98 -23.67 37.43
N GLU A 639 19.07 -23.99 36.51
CA GLU A 639 19.00 -25.33 35.91
C GLU A 639 20.05 -25.50 34.79
N PRO A 640 20.88 -26.56 34.81
CA PRO A 640 21.83 -26.83 33.73
C PRO A 640 21.06 -27.13 32.43
N ARG A 641 21.45 -26.47 31.33
CA ARG A 641 20.88 -26.73 30.00
C ARG A 641 21.01 -28.24 29.69
N PRO A 642 19.93 -28.96 29.37
CA PRO A 642 20.07 -30.32 28.87
C PRO A 642 20.81 -30.25 27.53
N THR A 643 21.99 -30.85 27.48
CA THR A 643 22.76 -31.08 26.26
C THR A 643 21.87 -31.79 25.24
N GLY A 644 21.84 -31.23 24.03
CA GLY A 644 20.85 -31.53 23.00
C GLY A 644 20.73 -33.00 22.65
N ARG A 645 19.49 -33.50 22.66
CA ARG A 645 19.08 -34.65 21.86
C ARG A 645 18.41 -34.12 20.61
N LEU A 646 19.13 -34.22 19.49
CA LEU A 646 18.59 -34.14 18.13
C LEU A 646 17.43 -35.13 18.01
N LEU A 647 16.21 -34.62 17.89
CA LEU A 647 15.09 -35.39 17.34
C LEU A 647 14.87 -34.91 15.91
N LYS A 648 15.29 -35.75 14.97
CA LYS A 648 14.83 -35.73 13.58
C LYS A 648 13.31 -35.78 13.56
N LYS A 649 12.68 -34.81 12.89
CA LYS A 649 11.61 -35.02 11.92
C LYS A 649 11.52 -33.82 10.99
#